data_AF-A0A2J0JIC1-F1
#
_entry.id   AF-A0A2J0JIC1-F1
#
_cell.length_a   1.000
_cell.length_b   1.000
_cell.length_c   1.000
_cell.angle_alpha   90.00
_cell.angle_beta   90.00
_cell.angle_gamma   90.00
#
_symmetry.space_group_name_H-M   'P 1'
#
loop_
_entity.id
_entity.type
_entity.pdbx_description
1 polymer ?
#
loop_
_entity_poly.entity_id
_entity_poly.type
_entity_poly.pdbx_seq_one_letter_code
_entity_poly.pdbx_strand_id
1 'polypeptide(L)'
;MKFNFLESFLFCIFWIFIGFFVLTTDVYADTSCSSNGYTVLTINGIFTDQNGAKENSYALKRKLSLNPTYNNQPLTVDYLYNPTHLAGVGDIFDAIAQGVFNQKSDYDLTEMLYDASQKVTTQKLLLVAHSQGNFYSNSFYDKTASQQGGVPNQSIGVYGVGTPANRVAGGGKYLTSDTDGVISATVAHFIKILPPNIHIPLLANDGNGHSFSDVYLKYQGDRIISDIKTSLNNLKENDEQEKDAPCISPPELSLIHKIQGALFTVADPIVKMVKVGLVTSYNAGAYVANGAHDTGMAIGNSIHNTGLKINNIVSGLLANAIGSLPDTSVVAAVPFGVLDSGNTEVAVVEEDTEEIPPPQEIPVVEDKIKKEEVKILPDPIIIQEIPIEIVPNLNKEEEKVVDNVPEPIVPVIPPVVFYGGGGGGGGSAPIPEKEVVLDILAPVITLVGDDKISLLKDTEYLDEGATALDDVDGVIEIVVTGDVDTAVVGTYIITYTASDIAENISSLTRTIIITEPILDTTPPVITILGNNPEIVVKNSVYIDAGATALDDVDGVRDVDTIGTVNTAVVGTYNISYISKDILNNTATANRIVVVDGGALLNRPNSVAVSGNYAYVVSELSNSLEIIDISNPSLLLHKGFLTNKVGEVIFNSPKSVAVSGDYAYVVSHANTLEVIDISNPVLPIRKASLYDNNQRLLRPTFITISGNYAYIISSGRKNVDIVDISNPLVPVFKGSHYINSLVLPSSIFVSGNYMYLIYVIVGNTGGTLQIIDISNPMLPVVKGSISNGKDGATISYPQSVFVSDNYAYIASWDTKSLEIVDVSDPIHPIHKSSLANVFGGANFTPNRVAISGDYAYISSYVGESLEVVDISDKINPVHKASLVDGVNDAAISYPMSIFISNNYAYIASSMSNALEIVNITDPINPVHKNKILNGEFNHVEIIPEIIPDPIEDPIIIDPALEPIPDPVPDPIPVPDPIVIPDPIPDPVLDPIIVPVPDPIPDIISPLIMSYTFNGNASDVTDNPTVA
;
A
#
# COMPACT_ATOMS: atom_id res chain seq x y z
N MET A 1 28.07 13.01 -76.34
CA MET A 1 26.70 12.44 -76.38
C MET A 1 26.20 12.38 -74.95
N LYS A 2 25.19 13.18 -74.63
CA LYS A 2 24.51 13.19 -73.33
C LYS A 2 23.55 11.99 -73.31
N PHE A 3 23.75 11.04 -72.41
CA PHE A 3 22.75 10.02 -72.09
C PHE A 3 22.19 10.36 -70.71
N ASN A 4 20.93 10.80 -70.71
CA ASN A 4 20.19 11.23 -69.53
C ASN A 4 19.83 10.01 -68.68
N PHE A 5 20.29 10.04 -67.43
CA PHE A 5 20.01 9.06 -66.36
C PHE A 5 18.52 8.98 -65.97
N LEU A 6 17.68 9.86 -66.53
CA LEU A 6 16.25 9.97 -66.24
C LEU A 6 15.41 8.87 -66.92
N GLU A 7 15.83 8.33 -68.07
CA GLU A 7 15.04 7.32 -68.79
C GLU A 7 15.20 5.89 -68.23
N SER A 8 16.38 5.53 -67.69
CA SER A 8 16.54 4.24 -67.00
C SER A 8 15.91 4.22 -65.62
N PHE A 9 15.75 5.39 -64.98
CA PHE A 9 15.09 5.51 -63.68
C PHE A 9 13.55 5.43 -63.79
N LEU A 10 12.96 5.97 -64.86
CA LEU A 10 11.52 5.79 -65.13
C LEU A 10 11.15 4.37 -65.57
N PHE A 11 12.05 3.63 -66.23
CA PHE A 11 11.76 2.26 -66.68
C PHE A 11 11.74 1.23 -65.54
N CYS A 12 12.48 1.44 -64.44
CA CYS A 12 12.43 0.57 -63.26
C CYS A 12 11.22 0.87 -62.36
N ILE A 13 10.74 2.12 -62.34
CA ILE A 13 9.53 2.48 -61.60
C ILE A 13 8.27 1.94 -62.29
N PHE A 14 8.29 1.76 -63.62
CA PHE A 14 7.13 1.24 -64.36
C PHE A 14 6.87 -0.28 -64.18
N TRP A 15 7.87 -1.08 -63.80
CA TRP A 15 7.68 -2.51 -63.50
C TRP A 15 7.41 -2.83 -62.02
N ILE A 16 7.66 -1.88 -61.11
CA ILE A 16 7.34 -2.05 -59.69
C ILE A 16 5.86 -1.71 -59.40
N PHE A 17 5.17 -1.02 -60.32
CA PHE A 17 3.74 -0.70 -60.20
C PHE A 17 2.76 -1.70 -60.87
N ILE A 18 3.23 -2.71 -61.62
CA ILE A 18 2.37 -3.73 -62.25
C ILE A 18 2.44 -5.10 -61.52
N GLY A 19 3.17 -5.19 -60.40
CA GLY A 19 3.23 -6.38 -59.54
C GLY A 19 2.21 -6.44 -58.40
N PHE A 20 1.43 -5.38 -58.18
CA PHE A 20 0.52 -5.25 -57.01
C PHE A 20 -0.91 -4.84 -57.39
N PHE A 21 -1.35 -5.24 -58.58
CA PHE A 21 -2.78 -5.27 -58.93
C PHE A 21 -3.09 -6.61 -59.61
N VAL A 22 -2.84 -7.71 -58.89
CA VAL A 22 -3.82 -8.79 -58.97
C VAL A 22 -5.02 -8.22 -58.23
N LEU A 23 -6.07 -7.93 -58.98
CA LEU A 23 -7.42 -7.91 -58.46
C LEU A 23 -7.61 -9.21 -57.68
N THR A 24 -7.29 -9.20 -56.38
CA THR A 24 -8.19 -9.88 -55.46
C THR A 24 -9.45 -9.04 -55.58
N THR A 25 -10.33 -9.43 -56.50
CA THR A 25 -11.75 -9.38 -56.18
C THR A 25 -11.84 -9.84 -54.74
N ASP A 26 -12.40 -9.01 -53.87
CA ASP A 26 -12.86 -9.48 -52.59
C ASP A 26 -13.62 -10.77 -52.88
N VAL A 27 -12.99 -11.90 -52.56
CA VAL A 27 -13.77 -13.06 -52.18
C VAL A 27 -14.28 -12.64 -50.82
N TYR A 28 -15.35 -11.85 -50.82
CA TYR A 28 -16.39 -12.10 -49.84
C TYR A 28 -16.61 -13.60 -49.95
N ALA A 29 -16.09 -14.35 -48.97
CA ALA A 29 -16.64 -15.67 -48.75
C ALA A 29 -18.13 -15.41 -48.61
N ASP A 30 -18.88 -15.90 -49.59
CA ASP A 30 -20.31 -15.84 -49.67
C ASP A 30 -20.85 -16.72 -48.53
N THR A 31 -20.73 -16.25 -47.28
CA THR A 31 -21.18 -16.98 -46.08
C THR A 31 -22.66 -16.71 -45.89
N SER A 32 -23.45 -17.07 -46.90
CA SER A 32 -24.89 -17.28 -46.73
C SER A 32 -25.10 -18.28 -45.59
N CYS A 33 -26.03 -17.98 -44.69
CA CYS A 33 -26.25 -18.81 -43.52
C CYS A 33 -26.72 -20.22 -43.91
N SER A 34 -25.88 -21.24 -43.67
CA SER A 34 -26.20 -22.60 -44.10
C SER A 34 -27.11 -23.31 -43.10
N SER A 35 -28.21 -23.89 -43.59
CA SER A 35 -28.99 -24.87 -42.80
C SER A 35 -28.25 -26.21 -42.65
N ASN A 36 -27.25 -26.46 -43.50
CA ASN A 36 -26.48 -27.70 -43.52
C ASN A 36 -25.21 -27.59 -42.66
N GLY A 37 -25.30 -28.04 -41.40
CA GLY A 37 -24.16 -28.17 -40.51
C GLY A 37 -24.46 -27.69 -39.09
N TYR A 38 -23.45 -27.79 -38.24
CA TYR A 38 -23.47 -27.39 -36.83
C TYR A 38 -22.24 -26.55 -36.53
N THR A 39 -22.39 -25.56 -35.66
CA THR A 39 -21.29 -24.79 -35.08
C THR A 39 -21.29 -24.94 -33.58
N VAL A 40 -20.15 -25.33 -33.01
CA VAL A 40 -19.90 -25.37 -31.56
C VAL A 40 -18.88 -24.29 -31.24
N LEU A 41 -19.24 -23.36 -30.36
CA LEU A 41 -18.35 -22.31 -29.88
C LEU A 41 -18.03 -22.52 -28.41
N THR A 42 -16.75 -22.74 -28.10
CA THR A 42 -16.31 -22.75 -26.70
C THR A 42 -16.17 -21.32 -26.19
N ILE A 43 -16.71 -21.05 -25.01
CA ILE A 43 -16.63 -19.75 -24.31
C ILE A 43 -15.93 -20.00 -22.98
N ASN A 44 -14.72 -19.46 -22.85
CA ASN A 44 -13.92 -19.65 -21.65
C ASN A 44 -14.16 -18.52 -20.64
N GLY A 45 -13.65 -18.71 -19.42
CA GLY A 45 -13.71 -17.68 -18.39
C GLY A 45 -12.65 -16.59 -18.57
N ILE A 46 -12.76 -15.49 -17.80
CA ILE A 46 -11.83 -14.35 -17.87
C ILE A 46 -10.38 -14.72 -17.49
N PHE A 47 -10.16 -15.87 -16.85
CA PHE A 47 -8.82 -16.40 -16.55
C PHE A 47 -8.17 -17.17 -17.70
N THR A 48 -8.85 -17.29 -18.84
CA THR A 48 -8.35 -18.03 -19.99
C THR A 48 -7.89 -17.06 -21.07
N ASP A 49 -6.58 -16.96 -21.30
CA ASP A 49 -6.03 -16.20 -22.42
C ASP A 49 -6.43 -16.81 -23.78
N GLN A 50 -6.12 -16.13 -24.87
CA GLN A 50 -6.51 -16.59 -26.21
C GLN A 50 -5.90 -17.95 -26.58
N ASN A 51 -4.69 -18.26 -26.10
CA ASN A 51 -4.04 -19.55 -26.35
C ASN A 51 -4.71 -20.67 -25.56
N GLY A 52 -4.99 -20.46 -24.28
CA GLY A 52 -5.77 -21.37 -23.44
C GLY A 52 -7.18 -21.59 -23.99
N ALA A 53 -7.82 -20.54 -24.52
CA ALA A 53 -9.16 -20.64 -25.11
C ALA A 53 -9.14 -21.52 -26.36
N LYS A 54 -8.11 -21.34 -27.19
CA LYS A 54 -7.83 -22.15 -28.38
C LYS A 54 -7.47 -23.58 -28.00
N GLU A 55 -6.66 -23.79 -26.96
CA GLU A 55 -6.27 -25.11 -26.47
C GLU A 55 -7.45 -25.88 -25.90
N ASN A 56 -8.34 -25.23 -25.14
CA ASN A 56 -9.60 -25.78 -24.66
C ASN A 56 -10.53 -26.20 -25.81
N SER A 57 -10.68 -25.32 -26.81
CA SER A 57 -11.45 -25.64 -28.03
C SER A 57 -10.85 -26.83 -28.78
N TYR A 58 -9.52 -26.87 -28.93
CA TYR A 58 -8.83 -27.98 -29.58
C TYR A 58 -8.90 -29.28 -28.77
N ALA A 59 -8.81 -29.22 -27.45
CA ALA A 59 -9.00 -30.37 -26.58
C ALA A 59 -10.40 -30.95 -26.73
N LEU A 60 -11.42 -30.09 -26.74
CA LEU A 60 -12.80 -30.50 -27.00
C LEU A 60 -12.96 -31.08 -28.41
N LYS A 61 -12.41 -30.43 -29.43
CA LYS A 61 -12.45 -30.90 -30.83
C LYS A 61 -11.80 -32.27 -30.97
N ARG A 62 -10.66 -32.52 -30.33
CA ARG A 62 -9.99 -33.83 -30.30
C ARG A 62 -10.86 -34.88 -29.61
N LYS A 63 -11.46 -34.55 -28.47
CA LYS A 63 -12.31 -35.48 -27.68
C LYS A 63 -13.64 -35.81 -28.35
N LEU A 64 -14.25 -34.85 -29.04
CA LEU A 64 -15.46 -35.07 -29.82
C LEU A 64 -15.27 -36.24 -30.82
N SER A 65 -14.03 -36.50 -31.27
CA SER A 65 -13.67 -37.62 -32.16
C SER A 65 -14.52 -37.63 -33.43
N LEU A 66 -15.00 -36.45 -33.83
CA LEU A 66 -15.82 -36.31 -35.02
C LEU A 66 -14.87 -36.15 -36.20
N ASN A 67 -15.10 -36.93 -37.25
CA ASN A 67 -14.80 -36.49 -38.62
C ASN A 67 -15.32 -35.04 -38.78
N PRO A 68 -14.97 -34.28 -39.83
CA PRO A 68 -15.50 -32.92 -40.01
C PRO A 68 -17.04 -32.85 -40.14
N THR A 69 -17.77 -33.93 -39.82
CA THR A 69 -19.21 -34.07 -39.82
C THR A 69 -19.79 -34.63 -38.51
N TYR A 70 -20.99 -34.17 -38.16
CA TYR A 70 -21.90 -34.73 -37.14
C TYR A 70 -23.26 -34.99 -37.81
N ASN A 71 -23.87 -36.17 -37.61
CA ASN A 71 -25.09 -36.58 -38.33
C ASN A 71 -24.99 -36.42 -39.86
N ASN A 72 -23.84 -36.74 -40.47
CA ASN A 72 -23.54 -36.56 -41.90
C ASN A 72 -23.56 -35.11 -42.42
N GLN A 73 -23.61 -34.12 -41.53
CA GLN A 73 -23.53 -32.70 -41.86
C GLN A 73 -22.24 -32.10 -41.31
N PRO A 74 -21.68 -31.04 -41.91
CA PRO A 74 -20.46 -30.40 -41.42
C PRO A 74 -20.56 -30.00 -39.94
N LEU A 75 -19.52 -30.24 -39.14
CA LEU A 75 -19.40 -29.73 -37.78
C LEU A 75 -18.16 -28.84 -37.65
N THR A 76 -18.41 -27.57 -37.35
CA THR A 76 -17.38 -26.60 -37.00
C THR A 76 -17.27 -26.51 -35.49
N VAL A 77 -16.06 -26.64 -34.96
CA VAL A 77 -15.75 -26.35 -33.55
C VAL A 77 -14.75 -25.22 -33.53
N ASP A 78 -15.13 -24.12 -32.92
CA ASP A 78 -14.31 -22.91 -32.79
C ASP A 78 -14.46 -22.35 -31.37
N TYR A 79 -13.83 -21.20 -31.11
CA TYR A 79 -13.90 -20.51 -29.83
C TYR A 79 -14.31 -19.06 -30.04
N LEU A 80 -15.09 -18.56 -29.08
CA LEU A 80 -15.23 -17.14 -28.86
C LEU A 80 -14.23 -16.78 -27.78
N TYR A 81 -13.36 -15.86 -28.14
CA TYR A 81 -12.51 -15.21 -27.16
C TYR A 81 -13.21 -13.92 -26.79
N ASN A 82 -13.55 -13.77 -25.53
CA ASN A 82 -13.89 -12.48 -25.01
C ASN A 82 -12.56 -11.83 -24.63
N PRO A 83 -12.03 -10.85 -25.38
CA PRO A 83 -11.08 -9.92 -24.81
C PRO A 83 -11.88 -9.05 -23.86
N THR A 84 -12.40 -9.62 -22.76
CA THR A 84 -12.76 -8.80 -21.62
C THR A 84 -11.60 -7.88 -21.38
N HIS A 85 -11.91 -6.65 -21.00
CA HIS A 85 -11.00 -5.57 -20.66
C HIS A 85 -10.08 -5.92 -19.47
N LEU A 86 -9.33 -7.02 -19.60
CA LEU A 86 -8.87 -7.95 -18.57
C LEU A 86 -7.65 -8.73 -19.09
N ALA A 87 -6.84 -8.09 -19.95
CA ALA A 87 -5.46 -8.50 -20.17
C ALA A 87 -4.62 -8.01 -18.97
N GLY A 88 -4.87 -8.61 -17.81
CA GLY A 88 -4.24 -8.25 -16.54
C GLY A 88 -4.97 -8.95 -15.41
N VAL A 89 -4.23 -9.47 -14.44
CA VAL A 89 -4.77 -10.16 -13.25
C VAL A 89 -5.53 -9.16 -12.34
N GLY A 90 -5.71 -7.91 -12.79
CA GLY A 90 -6.28 -6.70 -12.17
C GLY A 90 -7.76 -6.79 -11.92
N ASP A 91 -8.54 -7.16 -12.93
CA ASP A 91 -9.99 -7.05 -12.83
C ASP A 91 -10.66 -8.33 -12.33
N ILE A 92 -9.88 -9.24 -11.72
CA ILE A 92 -10.41 -10.31 -10.88
C ILE A 92 -11.09 -9.72 -9.65
N PHE A 93 -10.40 -8.74 -9.04
CA PHE A 93 -10.86 -8.05 -7.84
C PHE A 93 -11.96 -7.05 -8.16
N ASP A 94 -11.84 -6.33 -9.28
CA ASP A 94 -12.92 -5.47 -9.75
C ASP A 94 -14.16 -6.26 -10.22
N ALA A 95 -14.02 -7.47 -10.77
CA ALA A 95 -15.18 -8.28 -11.12
C ALA A 95 -15.94 -8.82 -9.88
N ILE A 96 -15.21 -9.15 -8.82
CA ILE A 96 -15.79 -9.62 -7.55
C ILE A 96 -16.37 -8.43 -6.74
N ALA A 97 -15.74 -7.25 -6.80
CA ALA A 97 -16.14 -6.05 -6.05
C ALA A 97 -17.19 -5.16 -6.76
N GLN A 98 -17.20 -5.08 -8.09
CA GLN A 98 -18.16 -4.27 -8.86
C GLN A 98 -19.50 -4.99 -9.12
N GLY A 99 -19.69 -6.19 -8.56
CA GLY A 99 -20.93 -6.94 -8.73
C GLY A 99 -21.11 -7.45 -10.17
N VAL A 100 -20.11 -8.11 -10.77
CA VAL A 100 -20.20 -8.74 -12.10
C VAL A 100 -21.17 -9.93 -12.16
N PHE A 101 -21.71 -10.36 -11.02
CA PHE A 101 -22.90 -11.20 -10.99
C PHE A 101 -24.19 -10.44 -11.37
N ASN A 102 -24.11 -9.11 -11.55
CA ASN A 102 -25.07 -8.24 -12.21
C ASN A 102 -24.41 -7.53 -13.40
N GLN A 103 -24.77 -7.96 -14.61
CA GLN A 103 -24.41 -7.38 -15.92
C GLN A 103 -24.16 -5.86 -15.95
N LYS A 104 -23.01 -5.38 -16.49
CA LYS A 104 -22.92 -4.08 -17.22
C LYS A 104 -21.60 -3.73 -17.96
N SER A 105 -21.12 -4.56 -18.89
CA SER A 105 -20.31 -4.04 -20.01
C SER A 105 -20.96 -4.43 -21.33
N ASP A 106 -21.60 -3.46 -21.99
CA ASP A 106 -22.20 -3.67 -23.32
C ASP A 106 -21.13 -3.87 -24.40
N TYR A 107 -19.87 -3.53 -24.11
CA TYR A 107 -18.75 -3.61 -25.06
C TYR A 107 -18.33 -5.04 -25.36
N ASP A 108 -17.94 -5.81 -24.33
CA ASP A 108 -17.41 -7.18 -24.44
C ASP A 108 -18.42 -8.14 -25.07
N LEU A 109 -19.69 -8.00 -24.68
CA LEU A 109 -20.77 -8.79 -25.25
C LEU A 109 -21.03 -8.41 -26.71
N THR A 110 -20.88 -7.13 -27.08
CA THR A 110 -21.02 -6.67 -28.47
C THR A 110 -19.87 -7.14 -29.36
N GLU A 111 -18.63 -7.13 -28.86
CA GLU A 111 -17.48 -7.69 -29.58
C GLU A 111 -17.60 -9.21 -29.75
N MET A 112 -18.05 -9.93 -28.71
CA MET A 112 -18.33 -11.36 -28.82
C MET A 112 -19.44 -11.68 -29.83
N LEU A 113 -20.50 -10.85 -29.88
CA LEU A 113 -21.56 -10.97 -30.87
C LEU A 113 -21.07 -10.64 -32.28
N TYR A 114 -20.15 -9.69 -32.42
CA TYR A 114 -19.52 -9.34 -33.69
C TYR A 114 -18.57 -10.47 -34.18
N ASP A 115 -17.70 -11.01 -33.34
CA ASP A 115 -16.85 -12.16 -33.67
C ASP A 115 -17.70 -13.40 -34.03
N ALA A 116 -18.77 -13.64 -33.26
CA ALA A 116 -19.71 -14.70 -33.58
C ALA A 116 -20.44 -14.46 -34.92
N SER A 117 -20.78 -13.22 -35.29
CA SER A 117 -21.38 -12.93 -36.59
C SER A 117 -20.44 -13.21 -37.76
N GLN A 118 -19.12 -13.19 -37.54
CA GLN A 118 -18.13 -13.58 -38.56
C GLN A 118 -17.89 -15.09 -38.61
N LYS A 119 -17.91 -15.77 -37.46
CA LYS A 119 -17.55 -17.21 -37.34
C LYS A 119 -18.72 -18.17 -37.53
N VAL A 120 -19.95 -17.75 -37.22
CA VAL A 120 -21.12 -18.63 -37.31
C VAL A 120 -21.66 -18.64 -38.73
N THR A 121 -21.39 -19.74 -39.44
CA THR A 121 -21.84 -19.94 -40.82
C THR A 121 -22.97 -20.96 -40.94
N THR A 122 -23.44 -21.54 -39.82
CA THR A 122 -24.52 -22.54 -39.80
C THR A 122 -25.64 -22.15 -38.84
N GLN A 123 -26.89 -22.44 -39.19
CA GLN A 123 -28.06 -22.09 -38.38
C GLN A 123 -28.09 -22.77 -37.00
N LYS A 124 -27.46 -23.95 -36.85
CA LYS A 124 -27.45 -24.73 -35.60
C LYS A 124 -26.21 -24.40 -34.78
N LEU A 125 -26.38 -23.68 -33.67
CA LEU A 125 -25.31 -23.17 -32.81
C LEU A 125 -25.36 -23.77 -31.40
N LEU A 126 -24.23 -24.24 -30.88
CA LEU A 126 -24.08 -24.65 -29.49
C LEU A 126 -22.96 -23.86 -28.82
N LEU A 127 -23.27 -23.20 -27.70
CA LEU A 127 -22.28 -22.55 -26.84
C LEU A 127 -21.85 -23.53 -25.75
N VAL A 128 -20.54 -23.78 -25.63
CA VAL A 128 -19.96 -24.62 -24.58
C VAL A 128 -19.15 -23.73 -23.65
N ALA A 129 -19.70 -23.43 -22.47
CA ALA A 129 -19.14 -22.45 -21.56
C ALA A 129 -18.37 -23.09 -20.41
N HIS A 130 -17.27 -22.47 -19.99
CA HIS A 130 -16.50 -22.88 -18.82
C HIS A 130 -16.32 -21.74 -17.82
N SER A 131 -16.36 -22.04 -16.52
CA SER A 131 -16.15 -21.06 -15.44
C SER A 131 -17.10 -19.85 -15.60
N GLN A 132 -16.65 -18.63 -15.36
CA GLN A 132 -17.44 -17.41 -15.59
C GLN A 132 -17.87 -17.17 -17.05
N GLY A 133 -17.33 -17.92 -18.03
CA GLY A 133 -17.83 -17.96 -19.40
C GLY A 133 -19.32 -18.31 -19.47
N ASN A 134 -19.84 -18.99 -18.44
CA ASN A 134 -21.27 -19.30 -18.31
C ASN A 134 -22.16 -18.04 -18.18
N PHE A 135 -21.66 -16.92 -17.65
CA PHE A 135 -22.41 -15.65 -17.63
C PHE A 135 -22.50 -15.02 -19.02
N TYR A 136 -21.40 -15.08 -19.78
CA TYR A 136 -21.36 -14.59 -21.16
C TYR A 136 -22.21 -15.44 -22.07
N SER A 137 -22.17 -16.78 -21.96
CA SER A 137 -23.03 -17.64 -22.77
C SER A 137 -24.51 -17.42 -22.47
N ASN A 138 -24.87 -17.19 -21.20
CA ASN A 138 -26.25 -16.87 -20.83
C ASN A 138 -26.68 -15.51 -21.42
N SER A 139 -25.84 -14.48 -21.31
CA SER A 139 -26.15 -13.15 -21.83
C SER A 139 -26.16 -13.10 -23.37
N PHE A 140 -25.26 -13.84 -24.02
CA PHE A 140 -25.24 -14.05 -25.46
C PHE A 140 -26.56 -14.69 -25.91
N TYR A 141 -26.94 -15.81 -25.28
CA TYR A 141 -28.20 -16.47 -25.58
C TYR A 141 -29.39 -15.52 -25.41
N ASP A 142 -29.46 -14.77 -24.30
CA ASP A 142 -30.55 -13.84 -24.05
C ASP A 142 -30.64 -12.74 -25.12
N LYS A 143 -29.50 -12.22 -25.61
CA LYS A 143 -29.43 -11.20 -26.66
C LYS A 143 -29.66 -11.74 -28.08
N THR A 144 -29.31 -12.98 -28.39
CA THR A 144 -29.48 -13.53 -29.74
C THR A 144 -30.76 -14.33 -29.93
N ALA A 145 -31.25 -14.99 -28.88
CA ALA A 145 -32.29 -16.00 -29.03
C ALA A 145 -33.73 -15.46 -29.14
N SER A 146 -33.91 -14.16 -28.84
CA SER A 146 -35.20 -13.49 -28.70
C SER A 146 -35.35 -12.20 -29.49
N GLN A 147 -34.39 -11.85 -30.35
CA GLN A 147 -34.34 -10.59 -31.10
C GLN A 147 -34.59 -10.78 -32.60
N GLN A 148 -35.18 -9.77 -33.24
CA GLN A 148 -35.38 -9.74 -34.69
C GLN A 148 -34.02 -9.75 -35.41
N GLY A 149 -33.76 -10.75 -36.26
CA GLY A 149 -32.44 -10.96 -36.89
C GLY A 149 -31.44 -11.81 -36.08
N GLY A 150 -31.86 -12.35 -34.93
CA GLY A 150 -31.09 -13.28 -34.09
C GLY A 150 -31.30 -14.77 -34.42
N VAL A 151 -30.68 -15.67 -33.65
CA VAL A 151 -30.79 -17.13 -33.84
C VAL A 151 -32.00 -17.64 -33.08
N PRO A 152 -33.00 -18.31 -33.66
CA PRO A 152 -34.17 -18.77 -32.92
C PRO A 152 -33.80 -19.64 -31.70
N ASN A 153 -34.57 -19.55 -30.62
CA ASN A 153 -34.37 -20.36 -29.40
C ASN A 153 -34.19 -21.88 -29.63
N GLN A 154 -34.78 -22.43 -30.69
CA GLN A 154 -34.67 -23.85 -31.07
C GLN A 154 -33.40 -24.19 -31.86
N SER A 155 -32.66 -23.19 -32.30
CA SER A 155 -31.48 -23.28 -33.16
C SER A 155 -30.18 -22.91 -32.43
N ILE A 156 -30.29 -22.40 -31.19
CA ILE A 156 -29.17 -22.13 -30.29
C ILE A 156 -29.32 -22.90 -28.98
N GLY A 157 -28.22 -23.43 -28.43
CA GLY A 157 -28.18 -24.08 -27.12
C GLY A 157 -26.97 -23.68 -26.30
N VAL A 158 -27.01 -23.92 -24.99
CA VAL A 158 -25.89 -23.69 -24.08
C VAL A 158 -25.58 -24.98 -23.30
N TYR A 159 -24.31 -25.28 -23.11
CA TYR A 159 -23.82 -26.32 -22.21
C TYR A 159 -22.77 -25.73 -21.25
N GLY A 160 -23.01 -25.84 -19.95
CA GLY A 160 -22.14 -25.25 -18.93
C GLY A 160 -21.20 -26.26 -18.28
N VAL A 161 -19.93 -25.89 -18.07
CA VAL A 161 -18.95 -26.69 -17.35
C VAL A 161 -18.30 -25.84 -16.25
N GLY A 162 -18.17 -26.39 -15.04
CA GLY A 162 -17.67 -25.66 -13.87
C GLY A 162 -18.41 -24.34 -13.67
N THR A 163 -19.75 -24.36 -13.64
CA THR A 163 -20.55 -23.13 -13.76
C THR A 163 -20.72 -22.41 -12.42
N PRO A 164 -20.32 -21.13 -12.31
CA PRO A 164 -20.69 -20.26 -11.20
C PRO A 164 -22.07 -19.61 -11.41
N ALA A 165 -22.74 -19.86 -12.54
CA ALA A 165 -24.03 -19.26 -12.84
C ALA A 165 -25.17 -19.99 -12.12
N ASN A 166 -26.22 -19.24 -11.80
CA ASN A 166 -27.43 -19.77 -11.19
C ASN A 166 -28.40 -20.45 -12.18
N ARG A 167 -28.07 -20.41 -13.48
CA ARG A 167 -28.81 -21.01 -14.58
C ARG A 167 -27.90 -21.32 -15.76
N VAL A 168 -28.40 -22.17 -16.65
CA VAL A 168 -27.89 -22.32 -18.03
C VAL A 168 -29.02 -21.96 -18.98
N ALA A 169 -28.78 -20.98 -19.86
CA ALA A 169 -29.79 -20.46 -20.77
C ALA A 169 -30.30 -21.54 -21.76
N GLY A 170 -31.54 -21.37 -22.24
CA GLY A 170 -32.22 -22.36 -23.08
C GLY A 170 -32.56 -23.69 -22.40
N GLY A 171 -32.45 -23.77 -21.06
CA GLY A 171 -32.61 -25.04 -20.33
C GLY A 171 -31.45 -26.01 -20.54
N GLY A 172 -30.28 -25.48 -20.89
CA GLY A 172 -29.08 -26.25 -21.18
C GLY A 172 -28.60 -27.12 -20.02
N LYS A 173 -27.90 -28.20 -20.35
CA LYS A 173 -27.26 -29.07 -19.35
C LYS A 173 -26.01 -28.38 -18.77
N TYR A 174 -25.59 -28.83 -17.59
CA TYR A 174 -24.31 -28.44 -17.01
C TYR A 174 -23.61 -29.60 -16.31
N LEU A 175 -22.31 -29.44 -16.09
CA LEU A 175 -21.48 -30.34 -15.29
C LEU A 175 -20.58 -29.52 -14.37
N THR A 176 -20.63 -29.75 -13.07
CA THR A 176 -19.84 -29.00 -12.07
C THR A 176 -19.45 -29.92 -10.93
N SER A 177 -18.15 -29.99 -10.65
CA SER A 177 -17.63 -30.90 -9.64
C SER A 177 -17.73 -30.32 -8.23
N ASP A 178 -18.06 -31.15 -7.25
CA ASP A 178 -17.98 -30.81 -5.82
C ASP A 178 -16.54 -30.64 -5.31
N THR A 179 -15.56 -31.23 -5.99
CA THR A 179 -14.10 -31.07 -5.73
C THR A 179 -13.50 -29.84 -6.41
N ASP A 180 -14.28 -29.11 -7.19
CA ASP A 180 -13.84 -27.89 -7.85
C ASP A 180 -13.62 -26.80 -6.79
N GLY A 181 -12.36 -26.54 -6.46
CA GLY A 181 -11.92 -25.60 -5.43
C GLY A 181 -12.35 -24.16 -5.70
N VAL A 182 -12.48 -23.76 -6.97
CA VAL A 182 -12.90 -22.40 -7.35
C VAL A 182 -14.39 -22.22 -7.12
N ILE A 183 -15.18 -23.22 -7.53
CA ILE A 183 -16.63 -23.19 -7.33
C ILE A 183 -16.97 -23.38 -5.85
N SER A 184 -16.35 -24.34 -5.16
CA SER A 184 -16.60 -24.62 -3.73
C SER A 184 -16.21 -23.47 -2.81
N ALA A 185 -15.12 -22.74 -3.07
CA ALA A 185 -14.77 -21.51 -2.35
C ALA A 185 -15.81 -20.38 -2.54
N THR A 186 -16.53 -20.39 -3.66
CA THR A 186 -17.59 -19.42 -3.97
C THR A 186 -18.94 -19.81 -3.33
N VAL A 187 -19.18 -21.11 -3.11
CA VAL A 187 -20.45 -21.67 -2.58
C VAL A 187 -20.72 -21.28 -1.12
N ALA A 188 -19.68 -20.98 -0.34
CA ALA A 188 -19.86 -20.80 1.10
C ALA A 188 -20.39 -19.42 1.53
N HIS A 189 -20.37 -18.40 0.65
CA HIS A 189 -20.44 -17.03 1.17
C HIS A 189 -21.43 -16.03 0.54
N PHE A 190 -21.75 -15.98 -0.77
CA PHE A 190 -22.54 -14.83 -1.27
C PHE A 190 -23.53 -14.99 -2.44
N ILE A 191 -23.67 -16.14 -3.15
CA ILE A 191 -24.52 -16.22 -4.37
C ILE A 191 -25.21 -17.58 -4.52
N LYS A 192 -26.50 -17.58 -4.93
CA LYS A 192 -27.24 -18.79 -5.31
C LYS A 192 -26.74 -19.33 -6.65
N ILE A 193 -25.92 -20.38 -6.68
CA ILE A 193 -25.43 -21.01 -7.91
C ILE A 193 -26.15 -22.35 -8.21
N LEU A 194 -25.93 -22.93 -9.39
CA LEU A 194 -26.34 -24.31 -9.67
C LEU A 194 -25.52 -25.29 -8.81
N PRO A 195 -26.15 -26.26 -8.11
CA PRO A 195 -25.43 -27.15 -7.22
C PRO A 195 -24.45 -28.05 -8.00
N PRO A 196 -23.28 -28.39 -7.43
CA PRO A 196 -22.41 -29.40 -8.02
C PRO A 196 -23.17 -30.71 -8.28
N ASN A 197 -22.91 -31.33 -9.43
CA ASN A 197 -23.65 -32.50 -9.90
C ASN A 197 -22.75 -33.68 -10.29
N ILE A 198 -21.45 -33.60 -9.97
CA ILE A 198 -20.52 -34.70 -10.12
C ILE A 198 -19.39 -34.64 -9.09
N HIS A 199 -18.77 -35.79 -8.82
CA HIS A 199 -17.53 -35.89 -8.05
C HIS A 199 -16.36 -36.28 -8.96
N ILE A 200 -15.27 -35.52 -8.91
CA ILE A 200 -14.04 -35.79 -9.69
C ILE A 200 -12.90 -36.01 -8.68
N PRO A 201 -12.35 -37.23 -8.55
CA PRO A 201 -11.24 -37.45 -7.64
C PRO A 201 -9.96 -36.81 -8.21
N LEU A 202 -9.48 -35.75 -7.57
CA LEU A 202 -8.29 -35.01 -8.00
C LEU A 202 -7.00 -35.72 -7.60
N LEU A 203 -6.02 -35.72 -8.50
CA LEU A 203 -4.63 -36.08 -8.24
C LEU A 203 -3.83 -34.83 -7.84
N ALA A 204 -2.65 -35.03 -7.23
CA ALA A 204 -1.81 -33.93 -6.73
C ALA A 204 -1.45 -32.86 -7.78
N ASN A 205 -1.45 -33.21 -9.08
CA ASN A 205 -1.15 -32.30 -10.18
C ASN A 205 -2.38 -31.71 -10.89
N ASP A 206 -3.60 -31.97 -10.42
CA ASP A 206 -4.83 -31.44 -11.02
C ASP A 206 -5.21 -30.04 -10.48
N GLY A 207 -4.33 -29.43 -9.68
CA GLY A 207 -4.54 -28.11 -9.09
C GLY A 207 -5.79 -28.08 -8.22
N ASN A 208 -6.61 -27.04 -8.41
CA ASN A 208 -7.87 -26.86 -7.70
C ASN A 208 -9.06 -27.60 -8.35
N GLY A 209 -8.83 -28.45 -9.35
CA GLY A 209 -9.91 -29.18 -10.02
C GLY A 209 -10.73 -28.34 -11.03
N HIS A 210 -10.37 -27.09 -11.31
CA HIS A 210 -11.19 -26.18 -12.12
C HIS A 210 -10.80 -26.11 -13.61
N SER A 211 -9.77 -26.83 -14.09
CA SER A 211 -9.37 -26.74 -15.51
C SER A 211 -10.37 -27.46 -16.44
N PHE A 212 -10.78 -26.78 -17.53
CA PHE A 212 -11.66 -27.38 -18.55
C PHE A 212 -11.01 -28.57 -19.26
N SER A 213 -9.81 -28.40 -19.82
CA SER A 213 -9.10 -29.47 -20.53
C SER A 213 -8.47 -30.50 -19.59
N ASP A 214 -7.84 -30.02 -18.52
CA ASP A 214 -6.93 -30.85 -17.72
C ASP A 214 -7.63 -31.54 -16.54
N VAL A 215 -8.88 -31.14 -16.23
CA VAL A 215 -9.68 -31.80 -15.20
C VAL A 215 -11.00 -32.27 -15.77
N TYR A 216 -11.88 -31.36 -16.20
CA TYR A 216 -13.23 -31.72 -16.66
C TYR A 216 -13.21 -32.63 -17.90
N LEU A 217 -12.47 -32.28 -18.96
CA LEU A 217 -12.33 -33.14 -20.15
C LEU A 217 -11.44 -34.37 -19.91
N LYS A 218 -10.47 -34.28 -18.99
CA LYS A 218 -9.60 -35.40 -18.62
C LYS A 218 -10.39 -36.51 -17.94
N TYR A 219 -11.14 -36.18 -16.89
CA TYR A 219 -11.85 -37.15 -16.06
C TYR A 219 -13.30 -37.40 -16.48
N GLN A 220 -13.99 -36.39 -17.02
CA GLN A 220 -15.40 -36.44 -17.38
C GLN A 220 -15.64 -36.16 -18.87
N GLY A 221 -14.62 -36.35 -19.71
CA GLY A 221 -14.70 -36.14 -21.16
C GLY A 221 -15.87 -36.89 -21.80
N ASP A 222 -16.05 -38.17 -21.49
CA ASP A 222 -17.14 -38.98 -22.09
C ASP A 222 -18.53 -38.43 -21.75
N ARG A 223 -18.72 -37.96 -20.50
CA ARG A 223 -19.96 -37.33 -20.06
C ARG A 223 -20.19 -36.00 -20.78
N ILE A 224 -19.16 -35.16 -20.86
CA ILE A 224 -19.19 -33.87 -21.56
C ILE A 224 -19.53 -34.06 -23.04
N ILE A 225 -18.88 -35.01 -23.71
CA ILE A 225 -19.16 -35.34 -25.12
C ILE A 225 -20.59 -35.86 -25.29
N SER A 226 -21.07 -36.72 -24.39
CA SER A 226 -22.45 -37.23 -24.43
C SER A 226 -23.48 -36.11 -24.27
N ASP A 227 -23.25 -35.17 -23.34
CA ASP A 227 -24.14 -34.04 -23.12
C ASP A 227 -24.11 -33.06 -24.30
N ILE A 228 -22.95 -32.78 -24.87
CA ILE A 228 -22.82 -31.96 -26.10
C ILE A 228 -23.56 -32.60 -27.27
N LYS A 229 -23.42 -33.91 -27.51
CA LYS A 229 -24.16 -34.62 -28.56
C LYS A 229 -25.67 -34.56 -28.33
N THR A 230 -26.11 -34.64 -27.07
CA THR A 230 -27.52 -34.46 -26.70
C THR A 230 -27.99 -33.05 -27.08
N SER A 231 -27.21 -32.02 -26.73
CA SER A 231 -27.53 -30.63 -27.07
C SER A 231 -27.58 -30.41 -28.58
N LEU A 232 -26.61 -30.93 -29.34
CA LEU A 232 -26.59 -30.84 -30.80
C LEU A 232 -27.81 -31.50 -31.46
N ASN A 233 -28.28 -32.65 -30.93
CA ASN A 233 -29.47 -33.32 -31.45
C ASN A 233 -30.77 -32.54 -31.21
N ASN A 234 -30.78 -31.62 -30.25
CA ASN A 234 -31.95 -30.80 -29.93
C ASN A 234 -32.02 -29.51 -30.78
N LEU A 235 -30.96 -29.16 -31.50
CA LEU A 235 -30.92 -27.98 -32.37
C LEU A 235 -31.67 -28.22 -33.68
N LYS A 236 -32.51 -27.27 -34.06
CA LYS A 236 -33.30 -27.27 -35.30
C LYS A 236 -32.84 -26.16 -36.24
N GLU A 237 -33.13 -26.33 -37.52
CA GLU A 237 -32.91 -25.30 -38.54
C GLU A 237 -33.86 -24.11 -38.32
N ASN A 238 -33.45 -22.93 -38.80
CA ASN A 238 -34.23 -21.71 -38.73
C ASN A 238 -35.06 -21.55 -40.01
N ASP A 239 -36.32 -21.98 -39.96
CA ASP A 239 -37.24 -21.95 -41.10
C ASP A 239 -37.68 -20.53 -41.52
N GLU A 240 -37.36 -19.51 -40.72
CA GLU A 240 -37.76 -18.09 -40.94
C GLU A 240 -36.61 -17.22 -41.49
N GLN A 241 -35.40 -17.77 -41.70
CA GLN A 241 -34.24 -17.02 -42.16
C GLN A 241 -34.27 -16.76 -43.67
N GLU A 242 -34.09 -15.50 -44.09
CA GLU A 242 -33.94 -15.16 -45.51
C GLU A 242 -32.68 -15.81 -46.11
N LYS A 243 -32.79 -16.27 -47.37
CA LYS A 243 -31.78 -17.10 -48.05
C LYS A 243 -30.39 -16.44 -48.15
N ASP A 244 -30.35 -15.12 -48.09
CA ASP A 244 -29.13 -14.30 -48.27
C ASP A 244 -28.73 -13.54 -46.98
N ALA A 245 -29.36 -13.81 -45.84
CA ALA A 245 -29.06 -13.17 -44.55
C ALA A 245 -27.95 -13.91 -43.76
N PRO A 246 -27.13 -13.21 -42.96
CA PRO A 246 -26.13 -13.82 -42.08
C PRO A 246 -26.79 -14.62 -40.95
N CYS A 247 -26.11 -15.65 -40.41
CA CYS A 247 -26.67 -16.49 -39.34
C CYS A 247 -26.92 -15.74 -38.04
N ILE A 248 -26.04 -14.80 -37.71
CA ILE A 248 -26.19 -13.86 -36.61
C ILE A 248 -26.06 -12.48 -37.22
N SER A 249 -27.07 -11.62 -37.05
CA SER A 249 -26.96 -10.24 -37.51
C SER A 249 -25.85 -9.54 -36.73
N PRO A 250 -24.88 -8.88 -37.41
CA PRO A 250 -23.85 -8.14 -36.72
C PRO A 250 -24.50 -7.01 -35.88
N PRO A 251 -24.04 -6.77 -34.65
CA PRO A 251 -24.58 -5.68 -33.84
C PRO A 251 -24.27 -4.32 -34.49
N GLU A 252 -25.18 -3.34 -34.37
CA GLU A 252 -24.92 -1.97 -34.81
C GLU A 252 -23.82 -1.33 -33.93
N LEU A 253 -22.63 -1.18 -34.50
CA LEU A 253 -21.49 -0.59 -33.80
C LEU A 253 -21.59 0.93 -33.81
N SER A 254 -21.78 1.53 -32.62
CA SER A 254 -21.74 2.99 -32.45
C SER A 254 -20.34 3.56 -32.81
N LEU A 255 -20.26 4.85 -33.13
CA LEU A 255 -18.98 5.51 -33.40
C LEU A 255 -18.02 5.41 -32.21
N ILE A 256 -18.56 5.45 -30.98
CA ILE A 256 -17.81 5.26 -29.74
C ILE A 256 -17.25 3.82 -29.65
N HIS A 257 -18.04 2.82 -30.05
CA HIS A 257 -17.62 1.41 -30.12
C HIS A 257 -16.49 1.18 -31.12
N LYS A 258 -16.56 1.81 -32.30
CA LYS A 258 -15.53 1.70 -33.35
C LYS A 258 -14.22 2.39 -32.96
N ILE A 259 -14.29 3.50 -32.21
CA ILE A 259 -13.13 4.19 -31.64
C ILE A 259 -12.50 3.33 -30.54
N GLN A 260 -13.31 2.73 -29.67
CA GLN A 260 -12.86 1.76 -28.66
C GLN A 260 -12.19 0.54 -29.32
N GLY A 261 -12.80 -0.06 -30.34
CA GLY A 261 -12.23 -1.19 -31.08
C GLY A 261 -10.92 -0.86 -31.82
N ALA A 262 -10.80 0.32 -32.43
CA ALA A 262 -9.55 0.76 -33.06
C ALA A 262 -8.42 1.04 -32.05
N LEU A 263 -8.75 1.43 -30.82
CA LEU A 263 -7.80 1.54 -29.72
C LEU A 263 -7.28 0.16 -29.25
N PHE A 264 -8.13 -0.87 -29.28
CA PHE A 264 -7.76 -2.22 -28.82
C PHE A 264 -7.04 -3.07 -29.87
N THR A 265 -7.36 -2.95 -31.17
CA THR A 265 -6.73 -3.75 -32.25
C THR A 265 -5.28 -3.34 -32.55
N VAL A 266 -4.88 -2.10 -32.20
CA VAL A 266 -3.50 -1.60 -32.42
C VAL A 266 -2.52 -2.12 -31.35
N ALA A 267 -3.01 -2.81 -30.32
CA ALA A 267 -2.21 -3.39 -29.25
C ALA A 267 -1.64 -4.80 -29.56
N ASP A 268 -1.97 -5.42 -30.69
CA ASP A 268 -1.70 -6.85 -30.93
C ASP A 268 -0.65 -7.18 -32.03
N PRO A 269 0.67 -6.99 -31.78
CA PRO A 269 1.69 -7.69 -32.56
C PRO A 269 2.75 -8.46 -31.73
N ILE A 270 2.48 -8.88 -30.48
CA ILE A 270 3.46 -9.59 -29.63
C ILE A 270 2.97 -10.99 -29.21
N VAL A 271 2.65 -11.87 -30.17
CA VAL A 271 2.33 -13.29 -29.86
C VAL A 271 3.18 -14.28 -30.66
N LYS A 272 4.28 -13.86 -31.29
CA LYS A 272 5.08 -14.75 -32.16
C LYS A 272 6.55 -14.96 -31.82
N MET A 273 7.03 -14.56 -30.65
CA MET A 273 8.35 -14.99 -30.17
C MET A 273 8.27 -15.51 -28.74
N VAL A 274 8.94 -16.64 -28.52
CA VAL A 274 9.14 -17.39 -27.27
C VAL A 274 8.05 -18.42 -26.94
N LYS A 275 7.95 -19.44 -27.81
CA LYS A 275 7.78 -20.83 -27.34
C LYS A 275 9.17 -21.38 -27.07
N VAL A 276 9.59 -21.49 -25.81
CA VAL A 276 10.47 -22.52 -25.21
C VAL A 276 10.69 -22.06 -23.75
N GLY A 277 10.15 -22.82 -22.78
CA GLY A 277 10.42 -22.58 -21.35
C GLY A 277 9.35 -22.98 -20.33
N LEU A 278 8.23 -23.61 -20.71
CA LEU A 278 7.12 -23.91 -19.79
C LEU A 278 6.83 -25.41 -19.69
N VAL A 279 7.64 -26.12 -18.89
CA VAL A 279 7.22 -27.32 -18.14
C VAL A 279 8.11 -27.41 -16.89
N THR A 280 7.81 -26.68 -15.81
CA THR A 280 8.13 -27.01 -14.39
C THR A 280 7.74 -25.86 -13.47
N SER A 281 6.49 -25.84 -12.98
CA SER A 281 6.09 -25.18 -11.71
C SER A 281 4.57 -25.29 -11.51
N TYR A 282 4.09 -26.52 -11.29
CA TYR A 282 2.71 -26.79 -10.87
C TYR A 282 2.79 -27.54 -9.54
N ASN A 283 3.05 -26.82 -8.45
CA ASN A 283 2.84 -27.24 -7.06
C ASN A 283 3.18 -26.08 -6.11
N ALA A 284 2.19 -25.22 -5.81
CA ALA A 284 2.07 -24.45 -4.57
C ALA A 284 0.79 -23.61 -4.67
N GLY A 285 -0.36 -24.26 -4.41
CA GLY A 285 -1.61 -23.53 -4.22
C GLY A 285 -1.68 -23.01 -2.79
N ALA A 286 -1.80 -21.68 -2.64
CA ALA A 286 -2.67 -20.99 -1.68
C ALA A 286 -2.23 -19.53 -1.40
N TYR A 287 -2.17 -18.64 -2.39
CA TYR A 287 -2.23 -17.18 -2.14
C TYR A 287 -2.83 -16.50 -3.38
N VAL A 288 -4.10 -16.07 -3.29
CA VAL A 288 -4.76 -15.24 -4.30
C VAL A 288 -5.39 -14.06 -3.61
N ALA A 289 -4.67 -12.93 -3.61
CA ALA A 289 -5.22 -11.61 -3.86
C ALA A 289 -4.07 -10.62 -3.99
N ASN A 290 -4.07 -9.78 -5.03
CA ASN A 290 -3.09 -8.75 -5.33
C ASN A 290 -1.85 -9.27 -6.09
N GLY A 291 -1.72 -8.96 -7.38
CA GLY A 291 -0.53 -9.30 -8.19
C GLY A 291 -0.74 -8.97 -9.67
N ALA A 292 -1.37 -7.84 -9.94
CA ALA A 292 -2.44 -7.82 -10.91
C ALA A 292 -2.55 -6.52 -11.72
N HIS A 293 -1.67 -5.57 -11.47
CA HIS A 293 -1.64 -4.33 -12.23
C HIS A 293 -0.40 -4.35 -13.18
N ASP A 294 0.60 -5.23 -12.96
CA ASP A 294 2.00 -5.06 -13.42
C ASP A 294 2.34 -5.21 -14.89
N THR A 295 1.50 -5.89 -15.65
CA THR A 295 1.80 -6.18 -17.06
C THR A 295 1.27 -5.11 -18.03
N GLY A 296 0.39 -4.20 -17.58
CA GLY A 296 -0.27 -3.21 -18.45
C GLY A 296 0.62 -2.07 -18.96
N MET A 297 1.74 -1.77 -18.30
CA MET A 297 2.54 -0.58 -18.63
C MET A 297 3.91 -0.84 -19.28
N ALA A 298 4.25 -2.09 -19.62
CA ALA A 298 5.41 -2.36 -20.48
C ALA A 298 5.10 -2.21 -21.99
N ILE A 299 3.83 -2.31 -22.38
CA ILE A 299 3.39 -2.23 -23.79
C ILE A 299 3.16 -0.77 -24.24
N GLY A 300 2.70 0.11 -23.33
CA GLY A 300 2.40 1.52 -23.63
C GLY A 300 3.58 2.38 -24.10
N ASN A 301 4.81 2.09 -23.65
CA ASN A 301 5.99 2.87 -24.05
C ASN A 301 6.61 2.45 -25.40
N SER A 302 6.30 1.25 -25.91
CA SER A 302 6.65 0.86 -27.28
C SER A 302 5.66 1.46 -28.31
N ILE A 303 4.38 1.61 -27.90
CA ILE A 303 3.31 2.21 -28.71
C ILE A 303 3.48 3.73 -28.84
N HIS A 304 3.92 4.44 -27.78
CA HIS A 304 4.17 5.88 -27.85
C HIS A 304 5.30 6.28 -28.83
N ASN A 305 6.36 5.47 -28.91
CA ASN A 305 7.49 5.72 -29.83
C ASN A 305 7.22 5.29 -31.29
N THR A 306 6.22 4.43 -31.51
CA THR A 306 5.76 4.03 -32.85
C THR A 306 4.68 4.99 -33.39
N GLY A 307 3.81 5.51 -32.52
CA GLY A 307 2.79 6.52 -32.86
C GLY A 307 3.37 7.83 -33.39
N LEU A 308 4.54 8.27 -32.89
CA LEU A 308 5.23 9.46 -33.37
C LEU A 308 5.89 9.29 -34.76
N LYS A 309 6.20 8.06 -35.17
CA LYS A 309 6.68 7.76 -36.54
C LYS A 309 5.54 7.64 -37.55
N ILE A 310 4.37 7.17 -37.12
CA ILE A 310 3.16 7.06 -37.96
C ILE A 310 2.51 8.44 -38.19
N ASN A 311 2.51 9.34 -37.20
CA ASN A 311 1.95 10.69 -37.35
C ASN A 311 2.68 11.52 -38.44
N ASN A 312 3.99 11.29 -38.63
CA ASN A 312 4.79 11.92 -39.69
C ASN A 312 4.56 11.29 -41.08
N ILE A 313 4.10 10.03 -41.15
CA ILE A 313 3.75 9.34 -42.41
C ILE A 313 2.33 9.70 -42.84
N VAL A 314 1.38 9.77 -41.90
CA VAL A 314 -0.03 10.12 -42.14
C VAL A 314 -0.19 11.61 -42.48
N SER A 315 0.58 12.49 -41.85
CA SER A 315 0.61 13.93 -42.20
C SER A 315 1.21 14.19 -43.59
N GLY A 316 2.12 13.33 -44.06
CA GLY A 316 2.67 13.38 -45.42
C GLY A 316 1.74 12.81 -46.51
N LEU A 317 0.83 11.89 -46.14
CA LEU A 317 -0.16 11.29 -47.05
C LEU A 317 -1.43 12.15 -47.18
N LEU A 318 -1.85 12.86 -46.12
CA LEU A 318 -2.98 13.80 -46.18
C LEU A 318 -2.68 15.07 -46.98
N ALA A 319 -1.41 15.48 -47.11
CA ALA A 319 -1.03 16.63 -47.94
C ALA A 319 -1.17 16.38 -49.45
N ASN A 320 -1.22 15.12 -49.90
CA ASN A 320 -1.33 14.76 -51.32
C ASN A 320 -2.76 14.39 -51.78
N ALA A 321 -3.76 14.36 -50.89
CA ALA A 321 -5.12 13.91 -51.20
C ALA A 321 -6.18 15.03 -51.31
N ILE A 322 -5.83 16.30 -50.99
CA ILE A 322 -6.77 17.45 -51.05
C ILE A 322 -6.61 18.26 -52.36
N GLY A 323 -5.94 17.68 -53.37
CA GLY A 323 -5.69 18.34 -54.67
C GLY A 323 -6.79 18.20 -55.72
N SER A 324 -7.85 17.42 -55.49
CA SER A 324 -8.91 17.27 -56.49
C SER A 324 -10.25 16.86 -55.88
N LEU A 325 -11.23 17.78 -55.88
CA LEU A 325 -12.61 17.63 -56.39
C LEU A 325 -13.50 18.80 -55.91
N PRO A 326 -14.55 19.18 -56.67
CA PRO A 326 -15.18 20.50 -56.64
C PRO A 326 -16.35 20.66 -55.67
N ASP A 327 -16.60 21.92 -55.32
CA ASP A 327 -17.75 22.45 -54.55
C ASP A 327 -19.11 21.89 -54.97
N THR A 328 -19.90 21.40 -54.00
CA THR A 328 -21.21 21.99 -53.61
C THR A 328 -21.93 21.20 -52.50
N SER A 329 -22.38 21.94 -51.47
CA SER A 329 -23.49 21.71 -50.52
C SER A 329 -23.39 20.77 -49.28
N VAL A 330 -23.05 21.41 -48.15
CA VAL A 330 -23.67 21.43 -46.78
C VAL A 330 -24.09 20.13 -46.07
N VAL A 331 -23.35 19.77 -44.99
CA VAL A 331 -23.90 19.45 -43.65
C VAL A 331 -22.95 20.00 -42.57
N ALA A 332 -23.54 20.58 -41.51
CA ALA A 332 -22.91 21.41 -40.48
C ALA A 332 -21.85 20.70 -39.60
N ALA A 333 -20.78 21.45 -39.30
CA ALA A 333 -19.76 21.13 -38.31
C ALA A 333 -20.14 21.69 -36.92
N VAL A 334 -19.82 20.93 -35.86
CA VAL A 334 -19.80 21.41 -34.47
C VAL A 334 -18.32 21.39 -34.01
N PRO A 335 -17.73 22.50 -33.54
CA PRO A 335 -16.29 22.57 -33.27
C PRO A 335 -15.93 22.14 -31.84
N PHE A 336 -14.95 21.24 -31.73
CA PHE A 336 -14.07 21.13 -30.56
C PHE A 336 -12.86 22.06 -30.82
N GLY A 337 -12.65 23.04 -29.94
CA GLY A 337 -11.53 23.98 -30.02
C GLY A 337 -10.59 23.84 -28.83
N VAL A 338 -9.38 23.34 -29.10
CA VAL A 338 -8.15 23.64 -28.36
C VAL A 338 -7.48 24.78 -29.11
N LEU A 339 -7.04 25.83 -28.41
CA LEU A 339 -6.16 26.87 -28.96
C LEU A 339 -4.92 26.97 -28.07
N ASP A 340 -3.74 26.87 -28.68
CA ASP A 340 -2.58 27.62 -28.24
C ASP A 340 -1.79 28.20 -29.43
N SER A 341 -1.33 29.44 -29.16
CA SER A 341 -0.30 30.32 -29.73
C SER A 341 0.13 30.30 -31.21
N GLY A 342 0.14 31.51 -31.81
CA GLY A 342 1.05 31.86 -32.91
C GLY A 342 0.65 33.07 -33.76
N ASN A 343 1.35 34.21 -33.61
CA ASN A 343 1.25 35.45 -34.39
C ASN A 343 1.36 35.28 -35.92
N THR A 344 0.64 36.14 -36.66
CA THR A 344 1.13 36.71 -37.94
C THR A 344 0.57 38.13 -38.15
N GLU A 345 1.47 39.08 -38.37
CA GLU A 345 1.22 40.48 -38.75
C GLU A 345 0.63 40.59 -40.17
N VAL A 346 -0.34 41.49 -40.40
CA VAL A 346 -0.46 42.24 -41.67
C VAL A 346 -1.10 43.63 -41.46
N ALA A 347 -0.33 44.64 -41.84
CA ALA A 347 -0.62 45.98 -42.39
C ALA A 347 -1.72 46.90 -41.82
N VAL A 348 -1.23 48.09 -41.46
CA VAL A 348 -1.91 49.32 -41.03
C VAL A 348 -2.58 50.06 -42.20
N VAL A 349 -3.77 50.62 -41.96
CA VAL A 349 -4.28 51.82 -42.64
C VAL A 349 -4.80 52.78 -41.54
N GLU A 350 -4.30 54.02 -41.56
CA GLU A 350 -4.51 55.10 -40.58
C GLU A 350 -5.82 55.92 -40.79
N GLU A 351 -6.06 56.83 -39.83
CA GLU A 351 -7.14 57.84 -39.64
C GLU A 351 -8.26 57.40 -38.67
N ASP A 352 -8.65 58.13 -37.61
CA ASP A 352 -8.21 59.40 -37.03
C ASP A 352 -8.70 59.48 -35.56
N THR A 353 -8.06 60.33 -34.76
CA THR A 353 -8.16 60.45 -33.28
C THR A 353 -9.44 61.06 -32.71
N GLU A 354 -9.85 60.65 -31.50
CA GLU A 354 -10.33 61.56 -30.42
C GLU A 354 -10.24 60.89 -29.02
N GLU A 355 -9.49 61.50 -28.09
CA GLU A 355 -9.32 61.11 -26.67
C GLU A 355 -10.44 61.66 -25.78
N ILE A 356 -11.06 60.87 -24.88
CA ILE A 356 -11.59 61.32 -23.56
C ILE A 356 -11.63 60.12 -22.55
N PRO A 357 -11.76 60.32 -21.21
CA PRO A 357 -10.88 59.85 -20.13
C PRO A 357 -11.40 58.58 -19.38
N PRO A 358 -10.67 58.01 -18.38
CA PRO A 358 -11.03 56.69 -17.86
C PRO A 358 -12.24 56.73 -16.91
N PRO A 359 -13.13 55.73 -16.91
CA PRO A 359 -14.30 55.71 -16.06
C PRO A 359 -14.00 55.20 -14.65
N GLN A 360 -14.68 55.82 -13.70
CA GLN A 360 -14.68 55.54 -12.27
C GLN A 360 -15.49 54.29 -11.92
N GLU A 361 -15.09 53.63 -10.84
CA GLU A 361 -15.82 52.55 -10.18
C GLU A 361 -16.95 53.04 -9.26
N ILE A 362 -17.76 52.07 -8.81
CA ILE A 362 -18.76 52.03 -7.70
C ILE A 362 -20.21 51.94 -8.23
N PRO A 363 -21.19 51.23 -7.58
CA PRO A 363 -21.18 50.33 -6.41
C PRO A 363 -21.89 48.97 -6.61
N VAL A 364 -21.72 48.04 -5.66
CA VAL A 364 -22.82 47.12 -5.26
C VAL A 364 -23.04 47.24 -3.76
N VAL A 365 -24.32 47.31 -3.38
CA VAL A 365 -24.88 47.67 -2.08
C VAL A 365 -24.98 46.46 -1.14
N GLU A 366 -24.57 46.67 0.12
CA GLU A 366 -24.78 45.79 1.29
C GLU A 366 -26.09 46.11 2.05
N ASP A 367 -26.65 45.10 2.73
CA ASP A 367 -27.11 45.10 4.15
C ASP A 367 -27.99 43.83 4.37
N LYS A 368 -28.03 43.07 5.48
CA LYS A 368 -27.47 43.07 6.86
C LYS A 368 -27.65 41.64 7.41
N ILE A 369 -26.82 41.12 8.31
CA ILE A 369 -27.07 41.02 9.77
C ILE A 369 -25.75 40.71 10.54
N LYS A 370 -25.45 41.62 11.47
CA LYS A 370 -24.67 41.62 12.74
C LYS A 370 -23.56 40.59 13.00
N LYS A 371 -22.32 41.10 13.11
CA LYS A 371 -21.22 40.58 13.95
C LYS A 371 -21.09 41.42 15.21
N GLU A 372 -21.01 40.79 16.38
CA GLU A 372 -20.53 41.39 17.61
C GLU A 372 -18.99 41.42 17.62
N GLU A 373 -18.44 42.47 18.24
CA GLU A 373 -17.01 42.76 18.35
C GLU A 373 -16.30 41.77 19.27
N VAL A 374 -15.21 41.16 18.78
CA VAL A 374 -14.19 40.52 19.62
C VAL A 374 -12.96 41.41 19.64
N LYS A 375 -12.61 41.88 20.84
CA LYS A 375 -11.45 42.70 21.16
C LYS A 375 -10.18 41.85 21.09
N ILE A 376 -9.24 42.22 20.23
CA ILE A 376 -7.94 41.57 20.08
C ILE A 376 -7.02 42.02 21.24
N LEU A 377 -6.46 41.07 21.99
CA LEU A 377 -5.34 41.27 22.93
C LEU A 377 -4.01 40.95 22.20
N PRO A 378 -2.88 41.59 22.57
CA PRO A 378 -1.62 41.49 21.85
C PRO A 378 -0.82 40.20 22.20
N ASP A 379 0.15 39.93 21.32
CA ASP A 379 1.02 38.74 21.18
C ASP A 379 1.65 38.13 22.47
N PRO A 380 2.05 36.84 22.44
CA PRO A 380 2.61 36.13 23.59
C PRO A 380 4.06 36.55 23.89
N ILE A 381 4.34 36.68 25.19
CA ILE A 381 5.67 36.92 25.76
C ILE A 381 6.50 35.63 25.71
N ILE A 382 7.73 35.76 25.21
CA ILE A 382 8.79 34.74 25.23
C ILE A 382 9.21 34.47 26.68
N ILE A 383 9.04 33.24 27.15
CA ILE A 383 9.52 32.79 28.47
C ILE A 383 10.91 32.19 28.31
N GLN A 384 11.85 32.73 29.08
CA GLN A 384 13.24 32.32 29.20
C GLN A 384 13.35 31.09 30.11
N GLU A 385 14.08 30.06 29.67
CA GLU A 385 14.34 28.83 30.42
C GLU A 385 15.07 29.11 31.75
N ILE A 386 14.56 28.52 32.84
CA ILE A 386 15.21 28.48 34.16
C ILE A 386 15.69 27.03 34.39
N PRO A 387 16.91 26.80 34.92
CA PRO A 387 17.47 25.46 35.03
C PRO A 387 16.80 24.65 36.16
N ILE A 388 16.61 23.36 35.90
CA ILE A 388 16.14 22.36 36.86
C ILE A 388 17.27 22.07 37.85
N GLU A 389 17.05 22.40 39.12
CA GLU A 389 17.93 22.03 40.22
C GLU A 389 17.53 20.65 40.76
N ILE A 390 18.48 19.72 40.71
CA ILE A 390 18.35 18.32 41.15
C ILE A 390 18.35 18.30 42.68
N VAL A 391 17.23 17.92 43.30
CA VAL A 391 17.18 17.60 44.74
C VAL A 391 17.31 16.08 44.90
N PRO A 392 18.23 15.57 45.74
CA PRO A 392 18.50 14.15 45.84
C PRO A 392 17.44 13.38 46.64
N ASN A 393 17.23 12.17 46.17
CA ASN A 393 16.53 11.05 46.79
C ASN A 393 16.97 10.84 48.26
N LEU A 394 16.02 10.80 49.20
CA LEU A 394 16.24 10.34 50.58
C LEU A 394 15.21 9.27 50.94
N ASN A 395 15.78 8.18 51.41
CA ASN A 395 15.22 6.85 51.62
C ASN A 395 13.97 6.77 52.50
N LYS A 396 13.14 5.78 52.17
CA LYS A 396 12.26 5.07 53.09
C LYS A 396 13.02 4.63 54.35
N GLU A 397 12.48 4.96 55.52
CA GLU A 397 12.55 4.08 56.68
C GLU A 397 11.12 3.86 57.18
N GLU A 398 10.81 2.58 57.39
CA GLU A 398 9.60 2.07 58.00
C GLU A 398 9.60 2.44 59.49
N GLU A 399 8.49 3.01 59.99
CA GLU A 399 8.20 2.95 61.42
C GLU A 399 6.72 2.68 61.68
N LYS A 400 6.50 1.76 62.62
CA LYS A 400 5.27 1.06 62.96
C LYS A 400 4.17 2.00 63.45
N VAL A 401 2.96 1.89 62.88
CA VAL A 401 1.74 2.40 63.52
C VAL A 401 1.31 1.38 64.58
N VAL A 402 1.40 1.79 65.84
CA VAL A 402 0.86 1.07 67.01
C VAL A 402 -0.45 1.75 67.39
N ASP A 403 -1.53 0.97 67.42
CA ASP A 403 -2.82 1.34 68.01
C ASP A 403 -2.62 1.84 69.45
N ASN A 404 -3.14 3.03 69.77
CA ASN A 404 -3.50 3.42 71.13
C ASN A 404 -4.63 4.46 71.09
N VAL A 405 -5.85 3.95 71.28
CA VAL A 405 -7.06 4.70 71.62
C VAL A 405 -6.91 5.30 73.03
N PRO A 406 -7.18 6.60 73.25
CA PRO A 406 -7.42 7.11 74.60
C PRO A 406 -8.92 7.05 74.93
N GLU A 407 -9.26 6.27 75.95
CA GLU A 407 -10.59 6.20 76.59
C GLU A 407 -11.00 7.54 77.25
N PRO A 408 -12.32 7.78 77.44
CA PRO A 408 -12.85 9.04 77.95
C PRO A 408 -12.62 9.23 79.46
N ILE A 409 -12.23 10.44 79.84
CA ILE A 409 -12.02 10.85 81.23
C ILE A 409 -13.39 11.18 81.86
N VAL A 410 -13.82 10.35 82.80
CA VAL A 410 -14.99 10.56 83.66
C VAL A 410 -14.58 11.39 84.89
N PRO A 411 -15.24 12.51 85.21
CA PRO A 411 -15.03 13.18 86.49
C PRO A 411 -15.79 12.49 87.63
N VAL A 412 -15.04 12.29 88.71
CA VAL A 412 -15.36 11.57 89.95
C VAL A 412 -16.28 12.39 90.85
N ILE A 413 -17.39 11.78 91.28
CA ILE A 413 -18.24 12.24 92.39
C ILE A 413 -17.78 11.52 93.68
N PRO A 414 -17.48 12.21 94.78
CA PRO A 414 -17.24 11.54 96.06
C PRO A 414 -18.57 11.17 96.76
N PRO A 415 -18.66 10.00 97.42
CA PRO A 415 -19.91 9.50 98.00
C PRO A 415 -20.17 10.07 99.40
N VAL A 416 -21.40 10.50 99.65
CA VAL A 416 -21.88 10.80 101.02
C VAL A 416 -22.50 9.54 101.62
N VAL A 417 -21.90 9.10 102.72
CA VAL A 417 -22.24 7.92 103.52
C VAL A 417 -23.37 8.26 104.50
N PHE A 418 -24.41 7.42 104.54
CA PHE A 418 -25.42 7.40 105.62
C PHE A 418 -24.96 6.47 106.76
N TYR A 419 -24.97 6.95 108.01
CA TYR A 419 -25.19 6.13 109.21
C TYR A 419 -25.88 6.96 110.29
N GLY A 420 -26.89 6.36 110.93
CA GLY A 420 -27.85 7.05 111.80
C GLY A 420 -27.57 7.00 113.31
N GLY A 421 -28.59 7.44 114.05
CA GLY A 421 -28.84 7.03 115.44
C GLY A 421 -28.89 8.15 116.49
N GLY A 422 -30.10 8.44 116.98
CA GLY A 422 -30.36 8.54 118.42
C GLY A 422 -30.44 9.93 119.08
N GLY A 423 -31.63 10.23 119.61
CA GLY A 423 -31.75 10.75 120.99
C GLY A 423 -32.14 12.22 121.19
N GLY A 424 -33.42 12.45 121.50
CA GLY A 424 -33.83 13.15 122.72
C GLY A 424 -33.80 14.69 122.78
N GLY A 425 -34.99 15.28 122.84
CA GLY A 425 -35.36 16.14 123.97
C GLY A 425 -35.28 17.66 123.80
N GLY A 426 -36.46 18.28 123.63
CA GLY A 426 -36.92 19.40 124.47
C GLY A 426 -36.47 20.82 124.12
N GLY A 427 -37.46 21.71 123.93
CA GLY A 427 -37.30 23.15 124.14
C GLY A 427 -37.78 24.04 123.00
N SER A 428 -38.74 24.91 123.32
CA SER A 428 -39.50 25.81 122.44
C SER A 428 -38.69 26.89 121.69
N ALA A 429 -39.21 27.25 120.51
CA ALA A 429 -39.18 28.52 119.74
C ALA A 429 -38.06 29.56 119.96
N PRO A 430 -37.51 30.12 118.86
CA PRO A 430 -38.06 31.38 118.36
C PRO A 430 -38.17 31.46 116.82
N ILE A 431 -38.95 32.43 116.37
CA ILE A 431 -39.27 32.77 114.97
C ILE A 431 -38.00 33.18 114.19
N PRO A 432 -37.75 32.71 112.96
CA PRO A 432 -36.79 33.34 112.06
C PRO A 432 -37.46 34.19 110.98
N GLU A 433 -36.80 35.31 110.73
CA GLU A 433 -37.04 36.36 109.74
C GLU A 433 -36.91 35.81 108.31
N LYS A 434 -37.73 36.33 107.39
CA LYS A 434 -37.82 35.90 105.99
C LYS A 434 -36.54 36.24 105.24
N GLU A 435 -35.73 35.23 104.94
CA GLU A 435 -34.52 35.33 104.11
C GLU A 435 -34.92 35.68 102.66
N VAL A 436 -34.37 36.77 102.13
CA VAL A 436 -34.49 37.12 100.70
C VAL A 436 -33.36 36.39 99.98
N VAL A 437 -33.68 35.36 99.21
CA VAL A 437 -32.70 34.68 98.35
C VAL A 437 -32.38 35.64 97.21
N LEU A 438 -31.11 36.05 97.11
CA LEU A 438 -30.61 36.88 96.02
C LEU A 438 -30.29 35.96 94.83
N ASP A 439 -30.95 36.20 93.72
CA ASP A 439 -30.68 35.52 92.45
C ASP A 439 -29.41 36.10 91.80
N ILE A 440 -28.48 35.23 91.42
CA ILE A 440 -27.14 35.57 90.92
C ILE A 440 -26.67 34.68 89.76
N LEU A 441 -27.49 33.72 89.31
CA LEU A 441 -27.12 32.79 88.25
C LEU A 441 -27.79 33.22 86.95
N ALA A 442 -27.06 33.16 85.85
CA ALA A 442 -27.63 33.49 84.54
C ALA A 442 -28.41 32.29 83.96
N PRO A 443 -29.42 32.53 83.10
CA PRO A 443 -30.16 31.47 82.44
C PRO A 443 -29.24 30.54 81.62
N VAL A 444 -29.56 29.25 81.54
CA VAL A 444 -28.84 28.29 80.68
C VAL A 444 -29.52 28.20 79.33
N ILE A 445 -28.82 28.61 78.26
CA ILE A 445 -29.29 28.51 76.88
C ILE A 445 -28.87 27.16 76.28
N THR A 446 -29.81 26.45 75.66
CA THR A 446 -29.61 25.21 74.90
C THR A 446 -30.06 25.41 73.45
N LEU A 447 -29.16 25.25 72.48
CA LEU A 447 -29.50 25.30 71.05
C LEU A 447 -30.41 24.13 70.65
N VAL A 448 -31.39 24.41 69.80
CA VAL A 448 -32.17 23.36 69.13
C VAL A 448 -31.51 23.12 67.78
N GLY A 449 -30.81 22.00 67.62
CA GLY A 449 -30.00 21.68 66.43
C GLY A 449 -28.52 21.99 66.59
N ASP A 450 -27.78 21.90 65.48
CA ASP A 450 -26.31 22.03 65.48
C ASP A 450 -25.85 23.47 65.82
N ASP A 451 -24.68 23.59 66.46
CA ASP A 451 -24.02 24.87 66.74
C ASP A 451 -23.24 25.43 65.54
N LYS A 452 -22.99 24.58 64.53
CA LYS A 452 -22.35 24.92 63.27
C LYS A 452 -23.04 24.26 62.09
N ILE A 453 -23.49 25.07 61.13
CA ILE A 453 -24.20 24.62 59.92
C ILE A 453 -23.44 25.13 58.68
N SER A 454 -23.22 24.26 57.70
CA SER A 454 -22.59 24.62 56.42
C SER A 454 -23.60 24.50 55.28
N LEU A 455 -23.73 25.54 54.47
CA LEU A 455 -24.72 25.66 53.40
C LEU A 455 -24.06 26.16 52.12
N LEU A 456 -24.66 25.83 50.98
CA LEU A 456 -24.28 26.41 49.70
C LEU A 456 -24.97 27.77 49.51
N LYS A 457 -24.32 28.66 48.76
CA LYS A 457 -24.92 29.93 48.35
C LYS A 457 -26.32 29.72 47.75
N ASP A 458 -27.24 30.64 48.05
CA ASP A 458 -28.64 30.70 47.60
C ASP A 458 -29.54 29.55 48.12
N THR A 459 -29.09 28.78 49.12
CA THR A 459 -29.97 27.82 49.80
C THR A 459 -30.85 28.51 50.84
N GLU A 460 -32.08 28.00 51.04
CA GLU A 460 -32.94 28.50 52.11
C GLU A 460 -32.40 28.06 53.48
N TYR A 461 -32.30 29.01 54.41
CA TYR A 461 -31.93 28.76 55.79
C TYR A 461 -33.05 29.22 56.73
N LEU A 462 -33.49 28.32 57.61
CA LEU A 462 -34.43 28.61 58.68
C LEU A 462 -33.75 28.30 60.01
N ASP A 463 -33.72 29.28 60.91
CA ASP A 463 -33.16 29.09 62.24
C ASP A 463 -34.06 28.19 63.11
N GLU A 464 -33.52 27.08 63.59
CA GLU A 464 -34.20 26.15 64.50
C GLU A 464 -34.33 26.68 65.93
N GLY A 465 -33.62 27.77 66.25
CA GLY A 465 -33.73 28.50 67.50
C GLY A 465 -33.00 27.87 68.69
N ALA A 466 -33.37 28.31 69.90
CA ALA A 466 -32.82 27.86 71.17
C ALA A 466 -33.89 27.90 72.27
N THR A 467 -33.60 27.28 73.42
CA THR A 467 -34.42 27.34 74.65
C THR A 467 -33.57 27.83 75.82
N ALA A 468 -34.17 28.55 76.78
CA ALA A 468 -33.47 29.07 77.95
C ALA A 468 -34.23 28.73 79.23
N LEU A 469 -33.51 28.24 80.24
CA LEU A 469 -34.04 27.90 81.56
C LEU A 469 -33.19 28.53 82.66
N ASP A 470 -33.85 29.18 83.59
CA ASP A 470 -33.30 29.75 84.81
C ASP A 470 -33.71 28.93 86.03
N ASP A 471 -32.89 28.90 87.08
CA ASP A 471 -33.15 28.10 88.29
C ASP A 471 -34.17 28.74 89.24
N VAL A 472 -34.42 30.04 89.13
CA VAL A 472 -35.40 30.80 89.92
C VAL A 472 -36.62 31.19 89.08
N ASP A 473 -36.42 31.69 87.87
CA ASP A 473 -37.45 32.27 87.00
C ASP A 473 -38.05 31.28 85.99
N GLY A 474 -37.45 30.09 85.82
CA GLY A 474 -37.95 29.05 84.93
C GLY A 474 -37.69 29.35 83.46
N VAL A 475 -38.70 29.27 82.58
CA VAL A 475 -38.49 29.46 81.13
C VAL A 475 -38.32 30.96 80.83
N ILE A 476 -37.17 31.30 80.24
CA ILE A 476 -36.83 32.69 79.86
C ILE A 476 -36.98 32.86 78.34
N GLU A 477 -37.52 34.00 77.92
CA GLU A 477 -37.57 34.37 76.50
C GLU A 477 -36.17 34.69 75.97
N ILE A 478 -35.89 34.23 74.75
CA ILE A 478 -34.60 34.46 74.10
C ILE A 478 -34.73 35.60 73.10
N VAL A 479 -33.77 36.51 73.15
CA VAL A 479 -33.54 37.51 72.10
C VAL A 479 -32.54 36.94 71.10
N VAL A 480 -32.99 36.78 69.86
CA VAL A 480 -32.16 36.31 68.74
C VAL A 480 -31.66 37.51 67.95
N THR A 481 -30.35 37.59 67.73
CA THR A 481 -29.71 38.64 66.92
C THR A 481 -28.73 38.02 65.93
N GLY A 482 -28.49 38.70 64.81
CA GLY A 482 -27.75 38.14 63.68
C GLY A 482 -28.69 37.85 62.51
N ASP A 483 -28.18 38.05 61.31
CA ASP A 483 -28.91 37.81 60.06
C ASP A 483 -28.02 36.98 59.14
N VAL A 484 -28.62 36.09 58.36
CA VAL A 484 -27.91 35.17 57.47
C VAL A 484 -28.36 35.46 56.05
N ASP A 485 -27.48 36.09 55.27
CA ASP A 485 -27.68 36.30 53.85
C ASP A 485 -27.08 35.13 53.08
N THR A 486 -27.92 34.16 52.71
CA THR A 486 -27.45 32.98 51.98
C THR A 486 -27.02 33.30 50.55
N ALA A 487 -27.30 34.50 50.02
CA ALA A 487 -26.80 34.94 48.72
C ALA A 487 -25.34 35.44 48.76
N VAL A 488 -24.73 35.56 49.93
CA VAL A 488 -23.35 36.03 50.10
C VAL A 488 -22.52 34.97 50.81
N VAL A 489 -21.41 34.56 50.19
CA VAL A 489 -20.45 33.62 50.77
C VAL A 489 -19.73 34.25 51.97
N GLY A 490 -19.65 33.52 53.06
CA GLY A 490 -19.11 34.04 54.31
C GLY A 490 -19.51 33.22 55.53
N THR A 491 -19.10 33.71 56.70
CA THR A 491 -19.48 33.12 57.99
C THR A 491 -20.39 34.10 58.73
N TYR A 492 -21.56 33.63 59.11
CA TYR A 492 -22.59 34.37 59.83
C TYR A 492 -22.73 33.83 61.25
N ILE A 493 -23.01 34.71 62.20
CA ILE A 493 -23.16 34.35 63.61
C ILE A 493 -24.54 34.80 64.08
N ILE A 494 -25.34 33.84 64.53
CA ILE A 494 -26.59 34.09 65.23
C ILE A 494 -26.30 34.00 66.73
N THR A 495 -26.69 35.02 67.47
CA THR A 495 -26.48 35.12 68.93
C THR A 495 -27.82 35.07 69.64
N TYR A 496 -27.97 34.10 70.53
CA TYR A 496 -29.10 33.90 71.41
C TYR A 496 -28.73 34.48 72.77
N THR A 497 -29.51 35.45 73.26
CA THR A 497 -29.28 36.09 74.56
C THR A 497 -30.51 35.91 75.44
N ALA A 498 -30.32 35.48 76.68
CA ALA A 498 -31.37 35.36 77.68
C ALA A 498 -31.00 36.19 78.91
N SER A 499 -31.97 36.91 79.48
CA SER A 499 -31.83 37.70 80.71
C SER A 499 -32.97 37.35 81.65
N ASP A 500 -32.65 37.02 82.89
CA ASP A 500 -33.63 36.82 83.95
C ASP A 500 -34.15 38.16 84.51
N ILE A 501 -35.03 38.11 85.53
CA ILE A 501 -35.58 39.31 86.20
C ILE A 501 -34.54 40.01 87.07
N ALA A 502 -33.52 39.28 87.53
CA ALA A 502 -32.40 39.82 88.32
C ALA A 502 -31.30 40.47 87.46
N GLU A 503 -31.46 40.49 86.14
CA GLU A 503 -30.54 41.01 85.12
C GLU A 503 -29.24 40.18 84.96
N ASN A 504 -29.23 38.89 85.33
CA ASN A 504 -28.13 38.00 84.93
C ASN A 504 -28.33 37.55 83.47
N ILE A 505 -27.25 37.61 82.68
CA ILE A 505 -27.30 37.43 81.22
C ILE A 505 -26.40 36.28 80.79
N SER A 506 -26.91 35.43 79.89
CA SER A 506 -26.10 34.47 79.15
C SER A 506 -26.27 34.65 77.64
N SER A 507 -25.25 34.24 76.89
CA SER A 507 -25.27 34.28 75.43
C SER A 507 -24.67 33.01 74.84
N LEU A 508 -25.30 32.49 73.79
CA LEU A 508 -24.82 31.35 73.01
C LEU A 508 -24.89 31.70 71.52
N THR A 509 -24.00 31.14 70.71
CA THR A 509 -23.93 31.47 69.28
C THR A 509 -24.05 30.24 68.39
N ARG A 510 -24.71 30.39 67.25
CA ARG A 510 -24.71 29.45 66.12
C ARG A 510 -23.93 30.05 64.96
N THR A 511 -23.06 29.26 64.36
CA THR A 511 -22.23 29.67 63.21
C THR A 511 -22.77 29.07 61.92
N ILE A 512 -23.09 29.91 60.93
CA ILE A 512 -23.50 29.49 59.59
C ILE A 512 -22.40 29.80 58.60
N ILE A 513 -21.92 28.81 57.86
CA ILE A 513 -20.89 28.98 56.82
C ILE A 513 -21.55 28.80 55.46
N ILE A 514 -21.57 29.86 54.66
CA ILE A 514 -22.02 29.84 53.26
C ILE A 514 -20.79 29.71 52.37
N THR A 515 -20.73 28.69 51.53
CA THR A 515 -19.66 28.47 50.55
C THR A 515 -20.18 28.58 49.11
N GLU A 516 -19.33 28.98 48.16
CA GLU A 516 -19.67 28.88 46.73
C GLU A 516 -19.87 27.39 46.36
N PRO A 517 -20.76 27.07 45.40
CA PRO A 517 -20.76 25.76 44.76
C PRO A 517 -19.43 25.56 44.01
N ILE A 518 -18.83 24.38 44.14
CA ILE A 518 -17.61 24.03 43.41
C ILE A 518 -18.01 23.96 41.93
N LEU A 519 -17.54 24.90 41.12
CA LEU A 519 -17.73 24.83 39.67
C LEU A 519 -16.67 23.88 39.12
N ASP A 520 -17.10 22.69 38.76
CA ASP A 520 -16.27 21.78 38.01
C ASP A 520 -16.07 22.33 36.58
N THR A 521 -14.80 22.49 36.20
CA THR A 521 -14.40 23.04 34.89
C THR A 521 -13.42 22.12 34.18
N THR A 522 -13.08 20.99 34.79
CA THR A 522 -12.11 20.03 34.29
C THR A 522 -12.86 18.92 33.54
N PRO A 523 -12.54 18.67 32.26
CA PRO A 523 -13.12 17.53 31.56
C PRO A 523 -12.55 16.19 32.10
N PRO A 524 -13.30 15.07 31.93
CA PRO A 524 -12.79 13.75 32.29
C PRO A 524 -11.52 13.35 31.51
N VAL A 525 -10.63 12.58 32.12
CA VAL A 525 -9.45 12.01 31.44
C VAL A 525 -9.81 10.66 30.83
N ILE A 526 -9.72 10.55 29.50
CA ILE A 526 -9.98 9.29 28.77
C ILE A 526 -8.69 8.48 28.62
N THR A 527 -8.73 7.21 29.06
CA THR A 527 -7.66 6.22 28.87
C THR A 527 -8.11 5.16 27.87
N ILE A 528 -7.47 5.13 26.70
CA ILE A 528 -7.70 4.10 25.67
C ILE A 528 -7.11 2.77 26.14
N LEU A 529 -7.90 1.69 26.10
CA LEU A 529 -7.44 0.33 26.43
C LEU A 529 -6.80 -0.33 25.18
N GLY A 530 -5.95 -1.34 25.33
CA GLY A 530 -5.33 -2.03 24.18
C GLY A 530 -4.32 -1.17 23.38
N ASN A 531 -3.98 -1.58 22.15
CA ASN A 531 -2.96 -0.85 21.36
C ASN A 531 -3.54 0.41 20.71
N ASN A 532 -2.67 1.39 20.50
CA ASN A 532 -2.96 2.58 19.71
C ASN A 532 -1.65 3.11 19.06
N PRO A 533 -1.45 2.99 17.74
CA PRO A 533 -2.36 2.37 16.78
C PRO A 533 -2.51 0.86 16.96
N GLU A 534 -3.70 0.33 16.65
CA GLU A 534 -3.98 -1.11 16.55
C GLU A 534 -3.82 -1.55 15.09
N ILE A 535 -3.11 -2.65 14.83
CA ILE A 535 -2.92 -3.20 13.48
C ILE A 535 -3.81 -4.44 13.33
N VAL A 536 -4.67 -4.42 12.31
CA VAL A 536 -5.67 -5.46 12.06
C VAL A 536 -5.44 -6.04 10.67
N VAL A 537 -5.37 -7.36 10.56
CA VAL A 537 -5.24 -8.01 9.25
C VAL A 537 -6.56 -7.88 8.48
N LYS A 538 -6.50 -7.60 7.18
CA LYS A 538 -7.68 -7.52 6.31
C LYS A 538 -8.56 -8.77 6.45
N ASN A 539 -9.87 -8.56 6.53
CA ASN A 539 -10.92 -9.56 6.75
C ASN A 539 -10.88 -10.27 8.11
N SER A 540 -9.97 -9.91 9.01
CA SER A 540 -10.02 -10.41 10.39
C SER A 540 -11.13 -9.73 11.20
N VAL A 541 -11.49 -10.33 12.32
CA VAL A 541 -12.45 -9.73 13.26
C VAL A 541 -11.72 -8.66 14.07
N TYR A 542 -12.24 -7.44 14.05
CA TYR A 542 -11.81 -6.38 14.94
C TYR A 542 -12.83 -6.20 16.07
N ILE A 543 -12.35 -6.30 17.31
CA ILE A 543 -13.12 -5.97 18.50
C ILE A 543 -12.46 -4.77 19.15
N ASP A 544 -13.23 -3.71 19.36
CA ASP A 544 -12.74 -2.52 20.02
C ASP A 544 -12.49 -2.80 21.50
N ALA A 545 -11.25 -2.64 21.97
CA ALA A 545 -10.91 -2.81 23.39
C ALA A 545 -11.52 -1.72 24.28
N GLY A 546 -12.16 -0.69 23.70
CA GLY A 546 -12.81 0.40 24.40
C GLY A 546 -11.85 1.38 25.07
N ALA A 547 -12.42 2.24 25.91
CA ALA A 547 -11.70 3.20 26.73
C ALA A 547 -12.43 3.39 28.07
N THR A 548 -11.73 3.92 29.07
CA THR A 548 -12.30 4.32 30.36
C THR A 548 -12.14 5.82 30.54
N ALA A 549 -13.01 6.44 31.34
CA ALA A 549 -12.88 7.86 31.70
C ALA A 549 -12.97 8.05 33.21
N LEU A 550 -12.10 8.90 33.73
CA LEU A 550 -12.09 9.29 35.14
C LEU A 550 -12.05 10.82 35.24
N ASP A 551 -13.00 11.35 35.98
CA ASP A 551 -13.07 12.75 36.36
C ASP A 551 -12.57 12.94 37.81
N ASP A 552 -11.96 14.08 38.12
CA ASP A 552 -11.37 14.36 39.43
C ASP A 552 -12.39 14.78 40.50
N VAL A 553 -13.52 15.38 40.11
CA VAL A 553 -14.63 15.73 41.00
C VAL A 553 -15.71 14.67 40.97
N ASP A 554 -15.94 14.14 39.77
CA ASP A 554 -17.12 13.38 39.41
C ASP A 554 -16.81 11.85 39.43
N GLY A 555 -15.55 11.44 39.42
CA GLY A 555 -15.16 10.02 39.45
C GLY A 555 -15.37 9.32 38.10
N VAL A 556 -15.71 8.02 38.09
CA VAL A 556 -15.80 7.25 36.83
C VAL A 556 -16.90 7.79 35.93
N ARG A 557 -16.59 7.97 34.64
CA ARG A 557 -17.51 8.49 33.63
C ARG A 557 -17.73 7.50 32.50
N ASP A 558 -18.94 7.53 31.95
CA ASP A 558 -19.28 6.76 30.77
C ASP A 558 -18.52 7.29 29.55
N VAL A 559 -18.23 6.38 28.62
CA VAL A 559 -17.52 6.70 27.37
C VAL A 559 -18.40 6.30 26.19
N ASP A 560 -18.73 7.29 25.38
CA ASP A 560 -19.38 7.10 24.09
C ASP A 560 -18.34 6.78 23.02
N THR A 561 -18.53 5.66 22.31
CA THR A 561 -17.67 5.24 21.20
C THR A 561 -18.32 5.59 19.86
N ILE A 562 -17.63 6.37 19.03
CA ILE A 562 -18.07 6.78 17.70
C ILE A 562 -17.09 6.30 16.65
N GLY A 563 -17.62 5.69 15.58
CA GLY A 563 -16.84 5.20 14.44
C GLY A 563 -16.97 3.69 14.29
N THR A 564 -16.66 3.19 13.11
CA THR A 564 -16.64 1.76 12.80
C THR A 564 -15.41 1.45 11.95
N VAL A 565 -14.89 0.23 12.09
CA VAL A 565 -13.78 -0.27 11.29
C VAL A 565 -14.31 -1.29 10.30
N ASN A 566 -14.08 -1.07 9.01
CA ASN A 566 -14.37 -2.05 7.97
C ASN A 566 -13.10 -2.83 7.67
N THR A 567 -12.92 -3.99 8.31
CA THR A 567 -11.70 -4.81 8.12
C THR A 567 -11.58 -5.39 6.71
N ALA A 568 -12.62 -5.33 5.86
CA ALA A 568 -12.53 -5.75 4.47
C ALA A 568 -11.80 -4.73 3.56
N VAL A 569 -11.64 -3.49 4.03
CA VAL A 569 -11.01 -2.40 3.27
C VAL A 569 -9.73 -1.95 3.96
N VAL A 570 -8.60 -2.14 3.28
CA VAL A 570 -7.27 -1.72 3.74
C VAL A 570 -7.24 -0.20 3.91
N GLY A 571 -6.64 0.26 5.00
CA GLY A 571 -6.51 1.68 5.30
C GLY A 571 -6.53 2.00 6.79
N THR A 572 -6.53 3.28 7.11
CA THR A 572 -6.53 3.79 8.48
C THR A 572 -7.93 4.27 8.87
N TYR A 573 -8.42 3.78 10.00
CA TYR A 573 -9.70 4.12 10.61
C TYR A 573 -9.47 4.85 11.91
N ASN A 574 -10.44 5.69 12.30
CA ASN A 574 -10.42 6.40 13.56
C ASN A 574 -11.67 6.06 14.38
N ILE A 575 -11.47 5.67 15.64
CA ILE A 575 -12.52 5.48 16.63
C ILE A 575 -12.38 6.59 17.66
N SER A 576 -13.41 7.40 17.81
CA SER A 576 -13.44 8.51 18.75
C SER A 576 -14.18 8.10 20.03
N TYR A 577 -13.52 8.25 21.16
CA TYR A 577 -14.09 8.11 22.49
C TYR A 577 -14.41 9.50 23.03
N ILE A 578 -15.65 9.71 23.45
CA ILE A 578 -16.12 10.98 24.02
C ILE A 578 -16.67 10.70 25.41
N SER A 579 -16.28 11.50 26.39
CA SER A 579 -16.81 11.43 27.75
C SER A 579 -17.15 12.82 28.25
N LYS A 580 -18.18 12.91 29.08
CA LYS A 580 -18.68 14.15 29.67
C LYS A 580 -18.89 13.98 31.17
N ASP A 581 -18.58 15.03 31.92
CA ASP A 581 -18.95 15.15 33.32
C ASP A 581 -20.44 15.59 33.48
N ILE A 582 -20.90 15.78 34.72
CA ILE A 582 -22.29 16.22 35.01
C ILE A 582 -22.54 17.66 34.51
N LEU A 583 -21.50 18.48 34.40
CA LEU A 583 -21.57 19.88 33.96
C LEU A 583 -21.34 20.05 32.45
N ASN A 584 -21.19 18.96 31.70
CA ASN A 584 -20.89 18.87 30.26
C ASN A 584 -19.49 19.32 29.82
N ASN A 585 -18.49 19.39 30.71
CA ASN A 585 -17.09 19.44 30.29
C ASN A 585 -16.78 18.15 29.50
N THR A 586 -16.29 18.30 28.27
CA THR A 586 -16.19 17.20 27.31
C THR A 586 -14.74 16.89 26.97
N ALA A 587 -14.36 15.61 27.02
CA ALA A 587 -13.08 15.11 26.56
C ALA A 587 -13.25 14.23 25.31
N THR A 588 -12.20 14.16 24.48
CA THR A 588 -12.17 13.30 23.30
C THR A 588 -10.80 12.66 23.13
N ALA A 589 -10.77 11.35 22.89
CA ALA A 589 -9.58 10.58 22.55
C ALA A 589 -9.83 9.72 21.31
N ASN A 590 -8.79 9.39 20.57
CA ASN A 590 -8.90 8.70 19.28
C ASN A 590 -8.02 7.45 19.24
N ARG A 591 -8.59 6.27 18.96
CA ARG A 591 -7.83 5.09 18.55
C ARG A 591 -7.70 5.06 17.04
N ILE A 592 -6.45 4.94 16.58
CA ILE A 592 -6.13 4.69 15.18
C ILE A 592 -6.11 3.17 14.95
N VAL A 593 -6.88 2.69 14.00
CA VAL A 593 -6.90 1.27 13.60
C VAL A 593 -6.41 1.17 12.16
N VAL A 594 -5.31 0.47 11.94
CA VAL A 594 -4.72 0.24 10.62
C VAL A 594 -5.13 -1.14 10.15
N VAL A 595 -6.02 -1.20 9.16
CA VAL A 595 -6.35 -2.44 8.47
C VAL A 595 -5.26 -2.68 7.43
N ASP A 596 -4.36 -3.61 7.72
CA ASP A 596 -3.26 -4.01 6.85
C ASP A 596 -3.74 -5.07 5.86
N GLY A 597 -3.39 -4.90 4.58
CA GLY A 597 -3.68 -5.83 3.49
C GLY A 597 -2.50 -6.70 3.07
N GLY A 598 -1.38 -6.60 3.77
CA GLY A 598 -0.10 -7.15 3.37
C GLY A 598 0.65 -6.17 2.49
N ALA A 599 1.91 -6.48 2.18
CA ALA A 599 2.76 -5.59 1.40
C ALA A 599 2.17 -5.32 0.00
N LEU A 600 2.04 -4.06 -0.40
CA LEU A 600 1.51 -3.63 -1.70
C LEU A 600 2.64 -3.48 -2.73
N LEU A 601 3.36 -4.56 -3.01
CA LEU A 601 4.48 -4.65 -3.96
C LEU A 601 4.08 -5.00 -5.41
N ASN A 602 3.02 -4.40 -5.95
CA ASN A 602 2.65 -4.51 -7.37
C ASN A 602 3.63 -3.60 -8.17
N ARG A 603 4.60 -4.22 -8.86
CA ARG A 603 5.70 -3.59 -9.61
C ARG A 603 6.49 -2.59 -8.77
N PRO A 604 7.27 -3.09 -7.81
CA PRO A 604 8.23 -2.27 -7.09
C PRO A 604 9.27 -1.75 -8.06
N ASN A 605 9.49 -0.43 -8.04
CA ASN A 605 10.36 0.26 -9.00
C ASN A 605 11.65 0.79 -8.36
N SER A 606 11.61 1.13 -7.08
CA SER A 606 12.75 1.67 -6.34
C SER A 606 12.70 1.21 -4.88
N VAL A 607 13.87 0.87 -4.35
CA VAL A 607 14.08 0.61 -2.93
C VAL A 607 15.15 1.56 -2.38
N ALA A 608 14.92 2.07 -1.19
CA ALA A 608 15.92 2.75 -0.36
C ALA A 608 15.98 2.04 1.00
N VAL A 609 17.15 1.99 1.63
CA VAL A 609 17.31 1.42 2.97
C VAL A 609 17.88 2.49 3.89
N SER A 610 17.28 2.63 5.07
CA SER A 610 17.78 3.50 6.14
C SER A 610 17.56 2.83 7.50
N GLY A 611 18.62 2.67 8.28
CA GLY A 611 18.58 1.95 9.54
C GLY A 611 18.04 0.53 9.37
N ASN A 612 16.98 0.22 10.13
CA ASN A 612 16.32 -1.08 10.14
C ASN A 612 15.15 -1.21 9.16
N TYR A 613 14.99 -0.26 8.24
CA TYR A 613 13.83 -0.24 7.35
C TYR A 613 14.23 -0.17 5.87
N ALA A 614 13.51 -0.95 5.06
CA ALA A 614 13.47 -0.80 3.61
C ALA A 614 12.21 -0.04 3.21
N TYR A 615 12.38 0.94 2.33
CA TYR A 615 11.35 1.82 1.80
C TYR A 615 11.20 1.51 0.32
N VAL A 616 10.06 0.93 -0.06
CA VAL A 616 9.84 0.43 -1.42
C VAL A 616 8.69 1.19 -2.04
N VAL A 617 8.90 1.78 -3.21
CA VAL A 617 7.81 2.38 -3.98
C VAL A 617 7.38 1.46 -5.10
N SER A 618 6.07 1.26 -5.19
CA SER A 618 5.42 0.35 -6.11
C SER A 618 4.55 1.14 -7.07
N GLU A 619 4.88 1.04 -8.35
CA GLU A 619 4.32 1.91 -9.37
C GLU A 619 2.80 1.74 -9.47
N LEU A 620 2.35 0.52 -9.27
CA LEU A 620 1.05 0.07 -9.68
C LEU A 620 0.10 -0.10 -8.51
N SER A 621 0.65 -0.31 -7.32
CA SER A 621 -0.06 -0.08 -6.06
C SER A 621 -0.22 1.40 -5.72
N ASN A 622 0.50 2.31 -6.40
CA ASN A 622 0.60 3.72 -6.00
C ASN A 622 0.98 3.84 -4.51
N SER A 623 2.00 3.10 -4.09
CA SER A 623 2.31 2.94 -2.67
C SER A 623 3.78 3.15 -2.34
N LEU A 624 4.02 3.58 -1.10
CA LEU A 624 5.28 3.47 -0.38
C LEU A 624 5.08 2.46 0.73
N GLU A 625 5.81 1.36 0.68
CA GLU A 625 5.84 0.31 1.71
C GLU A 625 7.06 0.51 2.61
N ILE A 626 6.88 0.30 3.91
CA ILE A 626 7.94 0.30 4.92
C ILE A 626 8.03 -1.12 5.48
N ILE A 627 9.17 -1.77 5.22
CA ILE A 627 9.45 -3.14 5.66
C ILE A 627 10.51 -3.08 6.74
N ASP A 628 10.23 -3.67 7.91
CA ASP A 628 11.22 -3.91 8.94
C ASP A 628 12.16 -5.03 8.48
N ILE A 629 13.44 -4.68 8.35
CA ILE A 629 14.54 -5.52 7.91
C ILE A 629 15.57 -5.74 9.03
N SER A 630 15.22 -5.41 10.28
CA SER A 630 16.10 -5.62 11.45
C SER A 630 16.52 -7.08 11.60
N ASN A 631 15.65 -8.02 11.22
CA ASN A 631 15.96 -9.42 11.06
C ASN A 631 15.82 -9.84 9.59
N PRO A 632 16.91 -9.97 8.84
CA PRO A 632 16.86 -10.41 7.43
C PRO A 632 16.25 -11.80 7.23
N SER A 633 16.09 -12.62 8.27
CA SER A 633 15.42 -13.93 8.21
C SER A 633 13.92 -13.84 8.47
N LEU A 634 13.41 -12.70 8.95
CA LEU A 634 12.01 -12.46 9.26
C LEU A 634 11.69 -10.99 8.96
N LEU A 635 11.27 -10.72 7.72
CA LEU A 635 10.88 -9.38 7.29
C LEU A 635 9.48 -9.11 7.82
N LEU A 636 9.22 -7.92 8.36
CA LEU A 636 7.86 -7.58 8.81
C LEU A 636 7.35 -6.41 7.99
N HIS A 637 6.17 -6.54 7.38
CA HIS A 637 5.50 -5.39 6.77
C HIS A 637 5.10 -4.44 7.91
N LYS A 638 5.62 -3.21 7.91
CA LYS A 638 5.53 -2.34 9.09
C LYS A 638 4.58 -1.17 8.95
N GLY A 639 4.50 -0.60 7.77
CA GLY A 639 3.52 0.43 7.43
C GLY A 639 3.55 0.72 5.95
N PHE A 640 2.56 1.46 5.49
CA PHE A 640 2.43 1.79 4.08
C PHE A 640 1.77 3.16 3.91
N LEU A 641 1.91 3.71 2.71
CA LEU A 641 1.25 4.94 2.31
C LEU A 641 0.74 4.81 0.88
N THR A 642 -0.57 5.01 0.68
CA THR A 642 -1.24 4.98 -0.64
C THR A 642 -2.03 6.27 -0.88
N ASN A 643 -2.51 6.48 -2.12
CA ASN A 643 -3.49 7.53 -2.39
C ASN A 643 -4.80 7.26 -1.65
N LYS A 644 -5.37 8.28 -0.99
CA LYS A 644 -6.75 8.22 -0.53
C LYS A 644 -7.69 8.21 -1.73
N VAL A 645 -8.93 7.74 -1.51
CA VAL A 645 -9.97 7.75 -2.55
C VAL A 645 -10.15 9.18 -3.08
N GLY A 646 -9.93 9.38 -4.38
CA GLY A 646 -10.01 10.68 -5.04
C GLY A 646 -8.71 11.49 -5.10
N GLU A 647 -7.62 11.04 -4.46
CA GLU A 647 -6.31 11.67 -4.58
C GLU A 647 -5.51 11.11 -5.78
N VAL A 648 -4.75 12.00 -6.45
CA VAL A 648 -3.92 11.67 -7.62
C VAL A 648 -2.44 11.98 -7.43
N ILE A 649 -2.04 12.37 -6.21
CA ILE A 649 -0.76 13.03 -5.93
C ILE A 649 0.41 12.03 -5.83
N PHE A 650 0.14 10.77 -5.53
CA PHE A 650 1.14 9.68 -5.42
C PHE A 650 1.01 8.65 -6.56
N ASN A 651 0.60 9.08 -7.76
CA ASN A 651 0.33 8.18 -8.88
C ASN A 651 1.62 7.76 -9.62
N SER A 652 1.82 6.45 -9.78
CA SER A 652 2.97 5.84 -10.44
C SER A 652 4.29 6.36 -9.86
N PRO A 653 4.56 6.09 -8.56
CA PRO A 653 5.82 6.49 -7.92
C PRO A 653 7.00 5.78 -8.58
N LYS A 654 8.09 6.52 -8.81
CA LYS A 654 9.23 6.06 -9.60
C LYS A 654 10.49 5.85 -8.80
N SER A 655 10.78 6.74 -7.88
CA SER A 655 12.03 6.64 -7.13
C SER A 655 11.83 7.23 -5.74
N VAL A 656 12.47 6.58 -4.77
CA VAL A 656 12.46 6.99 -3.37
C VAL A 656 13.90 7.18 -2.90
N ALA A 657 14.12 8.25 -2.15
CA ALA A 657 15.34 8.49 -1.41
C ALA A 657 14.98 8.82 0.04
N VAL A 658 15.83 8.46 1.00
CA VAL A 658 15.58 8.67 2.43
C VAL A 658 16.69 9.52 3.01
N SER A 659 16.33 10.49 3.86
CA SER A 659 17.29 11.33 4.60
C SER A 659 16.69 11.71 5.95
N GLY A 660 17.35 11.27 7.03
CA GLY A 660 16.82 11.43 8.39
C GLY A 660 15.45 10.75 8.53
N ASP A 661 14.51 11.46 9.14
CA ASP A 661 13.14 10.99 9.39
C ASP A 661 12.19 11.21 8.20
N TYR A 662 12.72 11.42 6.99
CA TYR A 662 11.93 11.72 5.81
C TYR A 662 12.26 10.82 4.61
N ALA A 663 11.22 10.31 3.97
CA ALA A 663 11.26 9.72 2.63
C ALA A 663 10.81 10.75 1.60
N TYR A 664 11.55 10.82 0.49
CA TYR A 664 11.32 11.73 -0.62
C TYR A 664 11.00 10.89 -1.85
N VAL A 665 9.78 11.03 -2.37
CA VAL A 665 9.29 10.19 -3.46
C VAL A 665 8.93 11.07 -4.64
N VAL A 666 9.47 10.72 -5.82
CA VAL A 666 9.04 11.31 -7.08
C VAL A 666 8.06 10.41 -7.80
N SER A 667 7.01 11.00 -8.38
CA SER A 667 5.95 10.25 -9.05
C SER A 667 5.56 10.87 -10.39
N HIS A 668 4.95 10.08 -11.27
CA HIS A 668 4.40 10.59 -12.53
C HIS A 668 3.21 11.55 -12.36
N ALA A 669 2.76 11.81 -11.13
CA ALA A 669 1.88 12.94 -10.83
C ALA A 669 2.57 14.32 -10.99
N ASN A 670 3.84 14.35 -11.41
CA ASN A 670 4.67 15.54 -11.55
C ASN A 670 5.01 16.19 -10.19
N THR A 671 5.22 15.35 -9.17
CA THR A 671 5.42 15.78 -7.79
C THR A 671 6.69 15.20 -7.18
N LEU A 672 7.23 15.93 -6.21
CA LEU A 672 8.11 15.43 -5.17
C LEU A 672 7.31 15.45 -3.86
N GLU A 673 7.05 14.27 -3.31
CA GLU A 673 6.34 14.08 -2.05
C GLU A 673 7.34 13.90 -0.92
N VAL A 674 7.10 14.59 0.20
CA VAL A 674 7.90 14.48 1.42
C VAL A 674 7.06 13.81 2.49
N ILE A 675 7.50 12.64 2.93
CA ILE A 675 6.80 11.75 3.85
C ILE A 675 7.62 11.65 5.12
N ASP A 676 7.00 12.02 6.24
CA ASP A 676 7.53 11.77 7.58
C ASP A 676 7.39 10.28 7.90
N ILE A 677 8.54 9.66 8.16
CA ILE A 677 8.70 8.23 8.45
C ILE A 677 9.24 8.02 9.86
N SER A 678 9.20 9.04 10.73
CA SER A 678 9.58 8.91 12.15
C SER A 678 8.76 7.85 12.89
N ASN A 679 7.49 7.68 12.50
CA ASN A 679 6.67 6.54 12.87
C ASN A 679 6.53 5.60 11.65
N PRO A 680 7.25 4.47 11.59
CA PRO A 680 7.21 3.55 10.46
C PRO A 680 5.85 2.82 10.32
N VAL A 681 5.02 2.80 11.37
CA VAL A 681 3.66 2.21 11.32
C VAL A 681 2.66 3.16 10.68
N LEU A 682 2.86 4.47 10.86
CA LEU A 682 1.98 5.52 10.35
C LEU A 682 2.81 6.58 9.64
N PRO A 683 3.33 6.31 8.44
CA PRO A 683 3.98 7.34 7.64
C PRO A 683 2.97 8.43 7.26
N ILE A 684 3.41 9.70 7.29
CA ILE A 684 2.52 10.85 7.07
C ILE A 684 3.09 11.74 5.97
N ARG A 685 2.30 12.05 4.94
CA ARG A 685 2.65 13.10 3.97
C ARG A 685 2.71 14.46 4.69
N LYS A 686 3.86 15.14 4.62
CA LYS A 686 4.06 16.46 5.23
C LYS A 686 4.08 17.60 4.23
N ALA A 687 4.64 17.36 3.06
CA ALA A 687 4.75 18.36 2.01
C ALA A 687 4.73 17.72 0.63
N SER A 688 4.31 18.50 -0.36
CA SER A 688 4.41 18.16 -1.77
C SER A 688 4.98 19.37 -2.50
N LEU A 689 5.98 19.13 -3.34
CA LEU A 689 6.45 20.11 -4.30
C LEU A 689 5.89 19.73 -5.67
N TYR A 690 4.93 20.52 -6.13
CA TYR A 690 4.41 20.50 -7.49
C TYR A 690 4.61 21.90 -8.10
N ASP A 691 4.85 21.98 -9.40
CA ASP A 691 5.10 23.27 -10.06
C ASP A 691 4.16 23.45 -11.26
N ASN A 692 3.37 24.53 -11.24
CA ASN A 692 2.54 24.98 -12.36
C ASN A 692 3.37 25.29 -13.62
N ASN A 693 4.68 25.55 -13.46
CA ASN A 693 5.62 25.73 -14.56
C ASN A 693 6.20 24.42 -15.07
N GLN A 694 5.66 23.25 -14.70
CA GLN A 694 6.03 21.93 -15.22
C GLN A 694 7.52 21.54 -15.03
N ARG A 695 8.21 22.03 -14.00
CA ARG A 695 9.63 21.66 -13.75
C ARG A 695 9.80 20.16 -13.54
N LEU A 696 8.97 19.56 -12.69
CA LEU A 696 8.94 18.13 -12.43
C LEU A 696 8.07 17.37 -13.45
N LEU A 697 8.26 17.60 -14.75
CA LEU A 697 7.47 16.88 -15.76
C LEU A 697 7.99 15.43 -15.91
N ARG A 698 7.17 14.46 -15.48
CA ARG A 698 7.46 13.01 -15.47
C ARG A 698 8.81 12.70 -14.81
N PRO A 699 8.96 12.96 -13.49
CA PRO A 699 10.19 12.67 -12.78
C PRO A 699 10.37 11.14 -12.67
N THR A 700 11.60 10.68 -12.89
CA THR A 700 11.91 9.25 -13.00
C THR A 700 12.93 8.76 -11.99
N PHE A 701 13.74 9.66 -11.43
CA PHE A 701 14.82 9.31 -10.51
C PHE A 701 15.05 10.44 -9.51
N ILE A 702 15.32 10.08 -8.26
CA ILE A 702 15.76 11.01 -7.21
C ILE A 702 16.96 10.43 -6.48
N THR A 703 17.91 11.30 -6.11
CA THR A 703 18.96 10.99 -5.15
C THR A 703 19.18 12.18 -4.22
N ILE A 704 19.68 11.94 -3.01
CA ILE A 704 19.91 12.97 -1.99
C ILE A 704 21.40 13.01 -1.65
N SER A 705 21.94 14.22 -1.56
CA SER A 705 23.27 14.48 -1.02
C SER A 705 23.25 15.73 -0.15
N GLY A 706 23.58 15.58 1.12
CA GLY A 706 23.44 16.63 2.11
C GLY A 706 22.01 17.18 2.16
N ASN A 707 21.86 18.49 2.03
CA ASN A 707 20.56 19.17 2.09
C ASN A 707 19.86 19.30 0.73
N TYR A 708 20.31 18.57 -0.30
CA TYR A 708 19.79 18.71 -1.66
C TYR A 708 19.28 17.38 -2.21
N ALA A 709 18.11 17.44 -2.84
CA ALA A 709 17.58 16.39 -3.71
C ALA A 709 17.86 16.73 -5.18
N TYR A 710 18.34 15.74 -5.93
CA TYR A 710 18.66 15.83 -7.36
C TYR A 710 17.70 14.94 -8.12
N ILE A 711 16.89 15.52 -9.00
CA ILE A 711 15.76 14.86 -9.63
C ILE A 711 15.93 14.87 -11.14
N ILE A 712 15.80 13.71 -11.78
CA ILE A 712 15.69 13.62 -13.24
C ILE A 712 14.23 13.75 -13.65
N SER A 713 13.92 14.75 -14.46
CA SER A 713 12.60 14.95 -15.07
C SER A 713 12.63 14.59 -16.56
N SER A 714 12.17 13.38 -16.90
CA SER A 714 12.23 12.84 -18.27
C SER A 714 11.45 13.67 -19.29
N GLY A 715 10.34 14.29 -18.88
CA GLY A 715 9.53 15.14 -19.75
C GLY A 715 10.23 16.44 -20.14
N ARG A 716 11.09 16.97 -19.27
CA ARG A 716 11.87 18.20 -19.52
C ARG A 716 13.31 17.96 -19.96
N LYS A 717 13.82 16.75 -19.77
CA LYS A 717 15.20 16.35 -20.13
C LYS A 717 16.26 17.18 -19.38
N ASN A 718 15.99 17.45 -18.10
CA ASN A 718 16.84 18.21 -17.19
C ASN A 718 17.08 17.44 -15.88
N VAL A 719 17.99 17.99 -15.08
CA VAL A 719 18.14 17.67 -13.66
C VAL A 719 17.69 18.87 -12.84
N ASP A 720 16.72 18.70 -11.95
CA ASP A 720 16.29 19.72 -11.00
C ASP A 720 16.97 19.50 -9.65
N ILE A 721 17.43 20.58 -9.01
CA ILE A 721 18.07 20.59 -7.70
C ILE A 721 17.12 21.27 -6.72
N VAL A 722 16.71 20.54 -5.69
CA VAL A 722 15.75 20.99 -4.68
C VAL A 722 16.45 21.07 -3.32
N ASP A 723 16.36 22.23 -2.67
CA ASP A 723 16.78 22.43 -1.29
C ASP A 723 15.75 21.78 -0.36
N ILE A 724 16.19 20.78 0.40
CA ILE A 724 15.39 20.00 1.34
C ILE A 724 15.85 20.21 2.79
N SER A 725 16.64 21.26 3.06
CA SER A 725 17.08 21.62 4.42
C SER A 725 15.91 21.81 5.38
N ASN A 726 14.77 22.31 4.88
CA ASN A 726 13.49 22.22 5.56
C ASN A 726 12.57 21.24 4.80
N PRO A 727 12.34 20.02 5.32
CA PRO A 727 11.51 19.02 4.66
C PRO A 727 10.04 19.44 4.53
N LEU A 728 9.56 20.36 5.37
CA LEU A 728 8.19 20.87 5.30
C LEU A 728 8.01 21.92 4.19
N VAL A 729 9.12 22.49 3.70
CA VAL A 729 9.13 23.54 2.68
C VAL A 729 10.27 23.27 1.68
N PRO A 730 10.17 22.21 0.84
CA PRO A 730 11.14 21.97 -0.21
C PRO A 730 11.11 23.10 -1.26
N VAL A 731 12.28 23.56 -1.72
CA VAL A 731 12.37 24.71 -2.65
C VAL A 731 13.30 24.39 -3.83
N PHE A 732 12.85 24.69 -5.05
CA PHE A 732 13.74 24.62 -6.22
C PHE A 732 14.92 25.58 -6.07
N LYS A 733 16.14 25.04 -6.12
CA LYS A 733 17.39 25.80 -5.96
C LYS A 733 18.09 26.10 -7.28
N GLY A 734 18.09 25.13 -8.18
CA GLY A 734 18.75 25.24 -9.47
C GLY A 734 18.33 24.10 -10.40
N SER A 735 18.85 24.13 -11.62
CA SER A 735 18.68 23.03 -12.55
C SER A 735 19.86 22.97 -13.51
N HIS A 736 20.10 21.78 -14.05
CA HIS A 736 21.03 21.55 -15.13
C HIS A 736 20.25 21.11 -16.37
N TYR A 737 20.15 22.01 -17.34
CA TYR A 737 19.57 21.70 -18.64
C TYR A 737 20.66 21.13 -19.55
N ILE A 738 20.41 19.94 -20.11
CA ILE A 738 21.40 19.24 -20.91
C ILE A 738 21.27 19.65 -22.38
N ASN A 739 20.18 19.22 -23.05
CA ASN A 739 19.68 19.68 -24.33
C ASN A 739 18.36 18.94 -24.69
N SER A 740 17.68 19.35 -25.76
CA SER A 740 16.41 18.75 -26.20
C SER A 740 16.55 17.36 -26.87
N LEU A 741 17.77 16.94 -27.22
CA LEU A 741 18.07 15.72 -27.95
C LEU A 741 18.68 14.63 -27.07
N VAL A 742 18.55 14.72 -25.74
CA VAL A 742 19.04 13.67 -24.83
C VAL A 742 17.93 13.18 -23.90
N LEU A 743 18.09 11.97 -23.39
CA LEU A 743 17.27 11.42 -22.31
C LEU A 743 18.20 11.08 -21.13
N PRO A 744 18.16 11.84 -20.02
CA PRO A 744 18.89 11.50 -18.81
C PRO A 744 18.39 10.18 -18.22
N SER A 745 19.31 9.30 -17.82
CA SER A 745 18.99 7.95 -17.33
C SER A 745 19.20 7.82 -15.82
N SER A 746 20.32 8.32 -15.30
CA SER A 746 20.73 8.14 -13.89
C SER A 746 21.71 9.22 -13.47
N ILE A 747 21.73 9.51 -12.17
CA ILE A 747 22.65 10.43 -11.50
C ILE A 747 23.31 9.69 -10.35
N PHE A 748 24.60 9.96 -10.14
CA PHE A 748 25.28 9.70 -8.87
C PHE A 748 25.92 11.00 -8.36
N VAL A 749 25.86 11.26 -7.06
CA VAL A 749 26.47 12.44 -6.44
C VAL A 749 27.56 11.99 -5.48
N SER A 750 28.79 12.51 -5.67
CA SER A 750 29.92 12.25 -4.78
C SER A 750 30.68 13.55 -4.52
N GLY A 751 30.78 13.94 -3.25
CA GLY A 751 31.37 15.22 -2.85
C GLY A 751 30.71 16.39 -3.59
N ASN A 752 31.54 17.19 -4.27
CA ASN A 752 31.10 18.36 -5.03
C ASN A 752 30.73 18.05 -6.49
N TYR A 753 30.66 16.78 -6.89
CA TYR A 753 30.42 16.39 -8.27
C TYR A 753 29.15 15.56 -8.42
N MET A 754 28.40 15.90 -9.46
CA MET A 754 27.29 15.14 -10.00
C MET A 754 27.73 14.44 -11.29
N TYR A 755 27.53 13.13 -11.33
CA TYR A 755 27.85 12.25 -12.44
C TYR A 755 26.54 11.88 -13.12
N LEU A 756 26.31 12.47 -14.28
CA LEU A 756 25.07 12.33 -15.02
C LEU A 756 25.32 11.47 -16.25
N ILE A 757 24.54 10.41 -16.42
CA ILE A 757 24.50 9.66 -17.67
C ILE A 757 23.22 9.96 -18.45
N TYR A 758 23.37 10.07 -19.76
CA TYR A 758 22.25 10.27 -20.67
C TYR A 758 22.49 9.57 -22.02
N VAL A 759 21.42 9.30 -22.74
CA VAL A 759 21.45 8.79 -24.12
C VAL A 759 21.07 9.89 -25.11
N ILE A 760 21.64 9.85 -26.32
CA ILE A 760 21.32 10.79 -27.40
C ILE A 760 20.13 10.26 -28.20
N VAL A 761 19.07 11.05 -28.34
CA VAL A 761 17.86 10.71 -29.10
C VAL A 761 18.21 10.46 -30.58
N GLY A 762 17.73 9.35 -31.13
CA GLY A 762 17.98 8.95 -32.52
C GLY A 762 19.25 8.13 -32.73
N ASN A 763 20.02 7.88 -31.67
CA ASN A 763 21.18 6.99 -31.61
C ASN A 763 21.09 6.16 -30.30
N THR A 764 21.86 5.10 -30.17
CA THR A 764 22.07 4.36 -28.92
C THR A 764 23.25 4.91 -28.11
N GLY A 765 24.07 5.80 -28.68
CA GLY A 765 25.24 6.37 -28.01
C GLY A 765 24.89 7.17 -26.75
N GLY A 766 25.54 6.82 -25.64
CA GLY A 766 25.45 7.48 -24.35
C GLY A 766 26.64 8.38 -24.02
N THR A 767 26.53 9.11 -22.91
CA THR A 767 27.60 9.96 -22.36
C THR A 767 27.53 9.96 -20.84
N LEU A 768 28.70 9.92 -20.19
CA LEU A 768 28.90 10.33 -18.81
C LEU A 768 29.38 11.79 -18.81
N GLN A 769 28.67 12.65 -18.10
CA GLN A 769 29.00 14.06 -17.89
C GLN A 769 29.28 14.29 -16.41
N ILE A 770 30.41 14.94 -16.11
CA ILE A 770 30.84 15.30 -14.76
C ILE A 770 30.56 16.78 -14.54
N ILE A 771 29.80 17.09 -13.51
CA ILE A 771 29.25 18.43 -13.25
C ILE A 771 29.63 18.83 -11.83
N ASP A 772 30.31 19.96 -11.68
CA ASP A 772 30.60 20.59 -10.40
C ASP A 772 29.33 21.27 -9.87
N ILE A 773 28.91 20.83 -8.69
CA ILE A 773 27.71 21.26 -7.98
C ILE A 773 28.05 21.98 -6.68
N SER A 774 29.30 22.46 -6.53
CA SER A 774 29.71 23.28 -5.37
C SER A 774 28.82 24.51 -5.19
N ASN A 775 28.25 25.02 -6.28
CA ASN A 775 27.14 25.97 -6.26
C ASN A 775 25.89 25.31 -6.87
N PRO A 776 24.89 24.90 -6.06
CA PRO A 776 23.69 24.23 -6.55
C PRO A 776 22.79 25.14 -7.41
N MET A 777 22.95 26.46 -7.34
CA MET A 777 22.23 27.39 -8.23
C MET A 777 22.84 27.49 -9.62
N LEU A 778 24.11 27.08 -9.77
CA LEU A 778 24.85 27.19 -11.02
C LEU A 778 25.77 25.97 -11.23
N PRO A 779 25.21 24.80 -11.56
CA PRO A 779 26.01 23.62 -11.90
C PRO A 779 26.92 23.89 -13.12
N VAL A 780 28.17 23.44 -13.06
CA VAL A 780 29.18 23.68 -14.11
C VAL A 780 29.74 22.37 -14.64
N VAL A 781 29.56 22.09 -15.94
CA VAL A 781 30.18 20.93 -16.59
C VAL A 781 31.71 21.05 -16.55
N LYS A 782 32.39 20.00 -16.08
CA LYS A 782 33.86 19.93 -16.04
C LYS A 782 34.44 19.06 -17.13
N GLY A 783 33.85 17.90 -17.36
CA GLY A 783 34.35 16.91 -18.30
C GLY A 783 33.28 15.93 -18.73
N SER A 784 33.57 15.18 -19.78
CA SER A 784 32.69 14.12 -20.27
C SER A 784 33.44 13.05 -21.06
N ILE A 785 32.84 11.87 -21.07
CA ILE A 785 33.21 10.76 -21.95
C ILE A 785 31.97 10.20 -22.63
N SER A 786 32.02 10.10 -23.95
CA SER A 786 30.91 9.68 -24.79
C SER A 786 31.21 8.34 -25.45
N ASN A 787 30.18 7.65 -25.91
CA ASN A 787 30.32 6.41 -26.67
C ASN A 787 31.34 6.55 -27.81
N GLY A 788 32.24 5.57 -27.94
CA GLY A 788 33.31 5.51 -28.94
C GLY A 788 34.56 6.33 -28.61
N LYS A 789 34.54 7.18 -27.57
CA LYS A 789 35.72 7.93 -27.12
C LYS A 789 36.61 7.04 -26.26
N ASP A 790 37.92 7.04 -26.55
CA ASP A 790 38.94 6.31 -25.81
C ASP A 790 38.63 4.81 -25.61
N GLY A 791 37.90 4.19 -26.54
CA GLY A 791 37.49 2.79 -26.47
C GLY A 791 36.20 2.52 -25.69
N ALA A 792 35.59 3.54 -25.08
CA ALA A 792 34.37 3.39 -24.30
C ALA A 792 33.17 2.92 -25.14
N THR A 793 32.45 1.91 -24.66
CA THR A 793 31.26 1.35 -25.33
C THR A 793 29.97 1.67 -24.57
N ILE A 794 29.81 2.95 -24.20
CA ILE A 794 28.65 3.47 -23.45
C ILE A 794 27.42 3.54 -24.38
N SER A 795 26.73 2.42 -24.58
CA SER A 795 25.51 2.34 -25.41
C SER A 795 24.27 2.12 -24.55
N TYR A 796 23.31 3.03 -24.65
CA TYR A 796 22.05 3.07 -23.91
C TYR A 796 22.24 2.88 -22.39
N PRO A 797 23.03 3.77 -21.74
CA PRO A 797 23.41 3.59 -20.34
C PRO A 797 22.21 3.74 -19.40
N GLN A 798 22.10 2.84 -18.42
CA GLN A 798 20.95 2.74 -17.50
C GLN A 798 21.27 3.25 -16.09
N SER A 799 22.50 3.03 -15.61
CA SER A 799 22.90 3.37 -14.25
C SER A 799 24.37 3.76 -14.19
N VAL A 800 24.66 4.72 -13.32
CA VAL A 800 26.03 5.09 -12.94
C VAL A 800 26.15 5.01 -11.42
N PHE A 801 27.26 4.45 -10.95
CA PHE A 801 27.67 4.49 -9.56
C PHE A 801 29.11 4.97 -9.50
N VAL A 802 29.46 5.84 -8.54
CA VAL A 802 30.85 6.28 -8.35
C VAL A 802 31.34 5.82 -7.00
N SER A 803 32.44 5.06 -7.01
CA SER A 803 33.16 4.69 -5.78
C SER A 803 34.62 5.06 -5.94
N ASP A 804 35.18 5.68 -4.91
CA ASP A 804 36.52 6.24 -4.89
C ASP A 804 36.73 7.25 -6.04
N ASN A 805 37.47 6.84 -7.08
CA ASN A 805 37.79 7.64 -8.26
C ASN A 805 37.28 7.00 -9.56
N TYR A 806 36.37 6.04 -9.48
CA TYR A 806 35.89 5.30 -10.65
C TYR A 806 34.38 5.38 -10.77
N ALA A 807 33.90 5.70 -11.97
CA ALA A 807 32.53 5.59 -12.38
C ALA A 807 32.29 4.24 -13.07
N TYR A 808 31.29 3.52 -12.58
CA TYR A 808 30.84 2.23 -13.08
C TYR A 808 29.52 2.43 -13.80
N ILE A 809 29.46 2.13 -15.09
CA ILE A 809 28.31 2.42 -15.94
C ILE A 809 27.74 1.12 -16.49
N ALA A 810 26.46 0.86 -16.19
CA ALA A 810 25.67 -0.21 -16.80
C ALA A 810 25.20 0.21 -18.20
N SER A 811 25.74 -0.43 -19.24
CA SER A 811 25.39 -0.16 -20.64
C SER A 811 24.53 -1.27 -21.22
N TRP A 812 23.30 -0.94 -21.61
CA TRP A 812 22.29 -1.92 -21.98
C TRP A 812 22.55 -2.61 -23.32
N ASP A 813 22.77 -1.84 -24.38
CA ASP A 813 22.85 -2.38 -25.74
C ASP A 813 24.14 -3.18 -25.97
N THR A 814 25.25 -2.69 -25.40
CA THR A 814 26.54 -3.37 -25.39
C THR A 814 26.62 -4.45 -24.31
N LYS A 815 25.61 -4.50 -23.43
CA LYS A 815 25.48 -5.48 -22.36
C LYS A 815 26.74 -5.55 -21.51
N SER A 816 27.22 -4.40 -21.07
CA SER A 816 28.53 -4.28 -20.43
C SER A 816 28.50 -3.42 -19.17
N LEU A 817 29.43 -3.72 -18.27
CA LEU A 817 29.89 -2.81 -17.23
C LEU A 817 31.08 -2.02 -17.79
N GLU A 818 30.96 -0.69 -17.89
CA GLU A 818 32.07 0.18 -18.27
C GLU A 818 32.72 0.78 -17.02
N ILE A 819 34.05 0.79 -16.97
CA ILE A 819 34.83 1.37 -15.86
C ILE A 819 35.57 2.61 -16.37
N VAL A 820 35.26 3.76 -15.80
CA VAL A 820 35.84 5.06 -16.16
C VAL A 820 36.53 5.65 -14.94
N ASP A 821 37.79 6.01 -15.09
CA ASP A 821 38.55 6.78 -14.10
C ASP A 821 38.12 8.25 -14.18
N VAL A 822 37.62 8.75 -13.05
CA VAL A 822 37.11 10.11 -12.87
C VAL A 822 37.90 10.88 -11.81
N SER A 823 39.11 10.42 -11.48
CA SER A 823 40.04 11.13 -10.57
C SER A 823 40.36 12.55 -11.05
N ASP A 824 40.50 12.74 -12.37
CA ASP A 824 40.48 14.04 -13.01
C ASP A 824 39.08 14.31 -13.59
N PRO A 825 38.25 15.15 -12.94
CA PRO A 825 36.90 15.44 -13.40
C PRO A 825 36.84 16.20 -14.73
N ILE A 826 37.97 16.76 -15.20
CA ILE A 826 38.07 17.46 -16.49
C ILE A 826 38.39 16.46 -17.60
N HIS A 827 39.18 15.43 -17.31
CA HIS A 827 39.64 14.43 -18.27
C HIS A 827 39.30 13.01 -17.79
N PRO A 828 38.01 12.61 -17.80
CA PRO A 828 37.65 11.23 -17.51
C PRO A 828 38.23 10.28 -18.55
N ILE A 829 38.78 9.15 -18.09
CA ILE A 829 39.49 8.17 -18.94
C ILE A 829 38.80 6.83 -18.82
N HIS A 830 38.39 6.25 -19.94
CA HIS A 830 37.93 4.85 -19.99
C HIS A 830 39.10 3.91 -19.67
N LYS A 831 38.87 2.95 -18.76
CA LYS A 831 39.89 1.97 -18.34
C LYS A 831 39.64 0.60 -18.92
N SER A 832 38.41 0.12 -18.81
CA SER A 832 38.02 -1.21 -19.27
C SER A 832 36.51 -1.36 -19.37
N SER A 833 36.09 -2.49 -19.93
CA SER A 833 34.72 -2.95 -19.87
C SER A 833 34.67 -4.47 -19.63
N LEU A 834 33.56 -4.94 -19.07
CA LEU A 834 33.20 -6.35 -19.01
C LEU A 834 31.86 -6.54 -19.73
N ALA A 835 31.88 -7.20 -20.88
CA ALA A 835 30.70 -7.41 -21.72
C ALA A 835 30.11 -8.83 -21.59
N ASN A 836 28.82 -8.99 -21.89
CA ASN A 836 28.10 -10.27 -21.86
C ASN A 836 28.83 -11.37 -22.67
N VAL A 837 28.74 -12.63 -22.22
CA VAL A 837 29.36 -13.84 -22.81
C VAL A 837 30.89 -13.88 -22.67
N PHE A 838 31.56 -12.74 -22.55
CA PHE A 838 32.97 -12.68 -22.16
C PHE A 838 33.09 -12.78 -20.64
N GLY A 839 33.86 -13.77 -20.16
CA GLY A 839 34.10 -13.96 -18.72
C GLY A 839 32.97 -14.64 -17.93
N GLY A 840 31.88 -15.10 -18.56
CA GLY A 840 30.82 -15.89 -17.92
C GLY A 840 29.56 -15.13 -17.49
N ALA A 841 29.51 -13.80 -17.68
CA ALA A 841 28.39 -12.97 -17.27
C ALA A 841 27.18 -13.05 -18.21
N ASN A 842 25.96 -13.04 -17.67
CA ASN A 842 24.70 -12.86 -18.41
C ASN A 842 24.14 -11.43 -18.26
N PHE A 843 24.87 -10.46 -18.80
CA PHE A 843 24.53 -9.05 -18.61
C PHE A 843 23.38 -8.57 -19.51
N THR A 844 22.36 -8.00 -18.87
CA THR A 844 21.40 -7.04 -19.43
C THR A 844 21.17 -5.94 -18.39
N PRO A 845 22.20 -5.10 -18.16
CA PRO A 845 22.36 -4.40 -16.89
C PRO A 845 21.39 -3.22 -16.76
N ASN A 846 20.72 -3.09 -15.62
CA ASN A 846 19.72 -2.05 -15.32
C ASN A 846 20.20 -1.10 -14.21
N ARG A 847 20.60 -1.63 -13.06
CA ARG A 847 21.22 -0.86 -11.97
C ARG A 847 22.54 -1.49 -11.55
N VAL A 848 23.49 -0.65 -11.17
CA VAL A 848 24.76 -1.06 -10.57
C VAL A 848 24.88 -0.45 -9.18
N ALA A 849 25.30 -1.26 -8.22
CA ALA A 849 25.69 -0.84 -6.88
C ALA A 849 27.06 -1.42 -6.55
N ILE A 850 27.88 -0.67 -5.81
CA ILE A 850 29.24 -1.06 -5.45
C ILE A 850 29.34 -1.28 -3.94
N SER A 851 29.99 -2.36 -3.53
CA SER A 851 30.37 -2.61 -2.12
C SER A 851 31.76 -3.20 -2.06
N GLY A 852 32.70 -2.44 -1.48
CA GLY A 852 34.11 -2.80 -1.48
C GLY A 852 34.63 -3.05 -2.91
N ASP A 853 35.26 -4.20 -3.12
CA ASP A 853 35.85 -4.62 -4.39
C ASP A 853 34.85 -5.29 -5.36
N TYR A 854 33.55 -5.20 -5.12
CA TYR A 854 32.54 -5.88 -5.93
C TYR A 854 31.48 -4.92 -6.47
N ALA A 855 31.17 -5.09 -7.75
CA ALA A 855 30.01 -4.52 -8.40
C ALA A 855 28.87 -5.53 -8.46
N TYR A 856 27.69 -5.11 -8.02
CA TYR A 856 26.46 -5.87 -8.00
C TYR A 856 25.52 -5.25 -9.02
N ILE A 857 25.11 -6.04 -10.00
CA ILE A 857 24.39 -5.54 -11.18
C ILE A 857 23.07 -6.29 -11.29
N SER A 858 21.98 -5.55 -11.29
CA SER A 858 20.68 -6.13 -11.64
C SER A 858 20.59 -6.32 -13.16
N SER A 859 20.42 -7.57 -13.60
CA SER A 859 20.24 -7.94 -15.01
C SER A 859 18.75 -8.08 -15.29
N TYR A 860 18.18 -7.15 -16.06
CA TYR A 860 16.74 -7.04 -16.23
C TYR A 860 16.13 -8.22 -17.02
N VAL A 861 16.66 -8.49 -18.22
CA VAL A 861 16.20 -9.62 -19.06
C VAL A 861 16.90 -10.92 -18.65
N GLY A 862 18.08 -10.82 -18.03
CA GLY A 862 18.78 -11.95 -17.45
C GLY A 862 18.13 -12.47 -16.17
N GLU A 863 17.18 -11.71 -15.60
CA GLU A 863 16.44 -12.02 -14.37
C GLU A 863 17.38 -12.47 -13.25
N SER A 864 18.43 -11.69 -13.01
CA SER A 864 19.51 -12.08 -12.13
C SER A 864 20.18 -10.91 -11.41
N LEU A 865 20.80 -11.22 -10.28
CA LEU A 865 21.86 -10.42 -9.68
C LEU A 865 23.21 -10.96 -10.17
N GLU A 866 23.98 -10.15 -10.87
CA GLU A 866 25.32 -10.48 -11.34
C GLU A 866 26.37 -9.82 -10.43
N VAL A 867 27.40 -10.58 -10.05
CA VAL A 867 28.49 -10.11 -9.19
C VAL A 867 29.80 -10.09 -9.94
N VAL A 868 30.45 -8.93 -9.95
CA VAL A 868 31.71 -8.68 -10.64
C VAL A 868 32.75 -8.22 -9.64
N ASP A 869 33.87 -8.93 -9.59
CA ASP A 869 35.08 -8.49 -8.92
C ASP A 869 35.72 -7.38 -9.73
N ILE A 870 35.79 -6.20 -9.12
CA ILE A 870 36.35 -4.99 -9.69
C ILE A 870 37.61 -4.57 -8.93
N SER A 871 38.26 -5.45 -8.15
CA SER A 871 39.51 -5.13 -7.45
C SER A 871 40.57 -4.61 -8.43
N ASP A 872 40.75 -5.32 -9.55
CA ASP A 872 41.50 -4.85 -10.72
C ASP A 872 40.59 -4.06 -11.67
N LYS A 873 40.79 -2.75 -11.73
CA LYS A 873 40.01 -1.82 -12.55
C LYS A 873 40.26 -1.96 -14.06
N ILE A 874 41.30 -2.69 -14.46
CA ILE A 874 41.64 -2.96 -15.87
C ILE A 874 41.07 -4.31 -16.30
N ASN A 875 41.05 -5.28 -15.39
CA ASN A 875 40.60 -6.64 -15.65
C ASN A 875 39.46 -7.04 -14.69
N PRO A 876 38.27 -6.41 -14.78
CA PRO A 876 37.11 -6.85 -14.00
C PRO A 876 36.74 -8.29 -14.36
N VAL A 877 36.34 -9.08 -13.35
CA VAL A 877 36.05 -10.51 -13.51
C VAL A 877 34.67 -10.81 -12.97
N HIS A 878 33.81 -11.42 -13.79
CA HIS A 878 32.55 -11.97 -13.32
C HIS A 878 32.82 -13.14 -12.35
N LYS A 879 32.12 -13.16 -11.22
CA LYS A 879 32.33 -14.15 -10.16
C LYS A 879 31.13 -15.05 -9.93
N ALA A 880 29.94 -14.47 -9.91
CA ALA A 880 28.74 -15.18 -9.51
C ALA A 880 27.48 -14.55 -10.11
N SER A 881 26.42 -15.34 -10.14
CA SER A 881 25.08 -14.91 -10.51
C SER A 881 24.06 -15.57 -9.57
N LEU A 882 23.08 -14.81 -9.09
CA LEU A 882 21.87 -15.35 -8.50
C LEU A 882 20.73 -15.10 -9.47
N VAL A 883 20.16 -16.17 -10.02
CA VAL A 883 19.11 -16.11 -11.05
C VAL A 883 17.74 -16.33 -10.41
N ASP A 884 16.70 -15.70 -10.95
CA ASP A 884 15.31 -15.88 -10.55
C ASP A 884 14.92 -17.37 -10.47
N GLY A 885 14.14 -17.72 -9.45
CA GLY A 885 13.69 -19.07 -9.16
C GLY A 885 14.76 -20.00 -8.56
N VAL A 886 16.05 -19.64 -8.61
CA VAL A 886 17.12 -20.43 -7.97
C VAL A 886 17.10 -20.17 -6.47
N ASN A 887 17.01 -21.24 -5.68
CA ASN A 887 16.91 -21.17 -4.21
C ASN A 887 15.80 -20.24 -3.73
N ASP A 888 14.67 -20.22 -4.44
CA ASP A 888 13.49 -19.40 -4.13
C ASP A 888 13.69 -17.88 -4.30
N ALA A 889 14.78 -17.45 -4.93
CA ALA A 889 15.02 -16.04 -5.26
C ALA A 889 13.91 -15.47 -6.16
N ALA A 890 13.40 -14.29 -5.80
CA ALA A 890 12.38 -13.55 -6.54
C ALA A 890 12.99 -12.32 -7.25
N ILE A 891 13.69 -12.55 -8.36
CA ILE A 891 14.52 -11.58 -9.10
C ILE A 891 14.07 -11.47 -10.56
N SER A 892 12.80 -11.69 -10.87
CA SER A 892 12.25 -11.45 -12.20
C SER A 892 12.09 -9.94 -12.42
N TYR A 893 12.78 -9.43 -13.46
CA TYR A 893 12.80 -8.03 -13.89
C TYR A 893 13.20 -7.05 -12.76
N PRO A 894 14.44 -7.12 -12.26
CA PRO A 894 14.92 -6.28 -11.17
C PRO A 894 15.11 -4.82 -11.61
N MET A 895 14.39 -3.90 -10.95
CA MET A 895 14.35 -2.47 -11.29
C MET A 895 15.29 -1.60 -10.45
N SER A 896 15.54 -2.03 -9.22
CA SER A 896 16.37 -1.30 -8.27
C SER A 896 17.15 -2.27 -7.39
N ILE A 897 18.37 -1.87 -7.04
CA ILE A 897 19.21 -2.54 -6.08
C ILE A 897 19.73 -1.50 -5.10
N PHE A 898 19.65 -1.82 -3.81
CA PHE A 898 20.28 -1.06 -2.74
C PHE A 898 21.18 -2.01 -1.95
N ILE A 899 22.39 -1.58 -1.60
CA ILE A 899 23.29 -2.37 -0.75
C ILE A 899 23.35 -1.71 0.62
N SER A 900 23.10 -2.49 1.67
CA SER A 900 23.34 -2.08 3.04
C SER A 900 23.97 -3.23 3.80
N ASN A 901 25.11 -2.97 4.44
CA ASN A 901 25.91 -3.99 5.12
C ASN A 901 26.24 -5.16 4.19
N ASN A 902 25.91 -6.39 4.61
CA ASN A 902 26.15 -7.61 3.87
C ASN A 902 24.93 -8.07 3.06
N TYR A 903 23.99 -7.18 2.76
CA TYR A 903 22.76 -7.51 2.05
C TYR A 903 22.53 -6.61 0.83
N ALA A 904 22.09 -7.24 -0.26
CA ALA A 904 21.50 -6.55 -1.39
C ALA A 904 19.97 -6.65 -1.31
N TYR A 905 19.31 -5.51 -1.45
CA TYR A 905 17.87 -5.34 -1.43
C TYR A 905 17.43 -5.02 -2.85
N ILE A 906 16.62 -5.90 -3.45
CA ILE A 906 16.29 -5.83 -4.87
C ILE A 906 14.77 -5.69 -5.03
N ALA A 907 14.35 -4.61 -5.66
CA ALA A 907 12.96 -4.43 -6.09
C ALA A 907 12.75 -5.11 -7.44
N SER A 908 11.97 -6.18 -7.45
CA SER A 908 11.74 -7.05 -8.61
C SER A 908 10.33 -6.84 -9.16
N SER A 909 10.24 -6.22 -10.34
CA SER A 909 8.97 -5.70 -10.85
C SER A 909 8.00 -6.77 -11.36
N MET A 910 8.48 -7.92 -11.82
CA MET A 910 7.63 -9.02 -12.28
C MET A 910 7.41 -10.07 -11.20
N SER A 911 8.36 -10.23 -10.27
CA SER A 911 8.16 -11.07 -9.08
C SER A 911 7.26 -10.42 -8.04
N ASN A 912 6.96 -9.12 -8.16
CA ASN A 912 6.19 -8.35 -7.17
C ASN A 912 6.75 -8.47 -5.77
N ALA A 913 8.07 -8.30 -5.70
CA ALA A 913 8.85 -8.69 -4.54
C ALA A 913 9.89 -7.63 -4.18
N LEU A 914 10.13 -7.50 -2.88
CA LEU A 914 11.41 -7.08 -2.35
C LEU A 914 12.20 -8.34 -1.99
N GLU A 915 13.24 -8.62 -2.74
CA GLU A 915 14.18 -9.71 -2.52
C GLU A 915 15.36 -9.22 -1.66
N ILE A 916 15.78 -10.04 -0.70
CA ILE A 916 16.98 -9.79 0.11
C ILE A 916 17.97 -10.91 -0.13
N VAL A 917 19.14 -10.51 -0.64
CA VAL A 917 20.24 -11.42 -0.96
C VAL A 917 21.35 -11.21 0.05
N ASN A 918 21.80 -12.28 0.69
CA ASN A 918 23.02 -12.26 1.47
C ASN A 918 24.23 -12.23 0.53
N ILE A 919 25.04 -11.19 0.64
CA ILE A 919 26.24 -10.94 -0.16
C ILE A 919 27.52 -10.93 0.69
N THR A 920 27.46 -11.49 1.92
CA THR A 920 28.63 -11.64 2.81
C THR A 920 29.77 -12.38 2.11
N ASP A 921 29.41 -13.38 1.30
CA ASP A 921 30.33 -14.07 0.39
C ASP A 921 29.98 -13.67 -1.06
N PRO A 922 30.69 -12.71 -1.67
CA PRO A 922 30.37 -12.20 -3.00
C PRO A 922 30.50 -13.23 -4.12
N ILE A 923 31.27 -14.30 -3.92
CA ILE A 923 31.39 -15.39 -4.91
C ILE A 923 30.26 -16.42 -4.77
N ASN A 924 29.43 -16.30 -3.74
CA ASN A 924 28.27 -17.14 -3.49
C ASN A 924 27.12 -16.31 -2.90
N PRO A 925 26.51 -15.39 -3.69
CA PRO A 925 25.33 -14.65 -3.25
C PRO A 925 24.17 -15.63 -3.06
N VAL A 926 23.49 -15.55 -1.91
CA VAL A 926 22.40 -16.47 -1.56
C VAL A 926 21.13 -15.69 -1.25
N HIS A 927 20.00 -16.10 -1.83
CA HIS A 927 18.68 -15.69 -1.37
C HIS A 927 18.60 -15.83 0.15
N LYS A 928 18.25 -14.75 0.85
CA LYS A 928 18.10 -14.77 2.30
C LYS A 928 16.63 -14.82 2.70
N ASN A 929 15.83 -13.95 2.11
CA ASN A 929 14.39 -13.86 2.31
C ASN A 929 13.79 -12.96 1.23
N LYS A 930 12.46 -12.95 1.14
CA LYS A 930 11.69 -12.05 0.30
C LYS A 930 10.40 -11.65 0.99
N ILE A 931 9.77 -10.61 0.49
CA ILE A 931 8.38 -10.30 0.78
C ILE A 931 7.67 -10.04 -0.54
N LEU A 932 6.61 -10.81 -0.78
CA LEU A 932 5.79 -10.74 -1.98
C LEU A 932 4.60 -9.81 -1.78
N ASN A 933 4.04 -9.35 -2.88
CA ASN A 933 2.81 -8.57 -2.86
C ASN A 933 1.64 -9.37 -2.24
N GLY A 934 0.96 -8.79 -1.25
CA GLY A 934 -0.10 -9.40 -0.47
C GLY A 934 0.35 -10.23 0.73
N GLU A 935 1.67 -10.42 0.94
CA GLU A 935 2.15 -11.18 2.10
C GLU A 935 2.06 -10.39 3.41
N PHE A 936 1.64 -11.11 4.44
CA PHE A 936 1.67 -10.69 5.83
C PHE A 936 2.77 -11.47 6.53
N ASN A 937 3.87 -10.80 6.84
CA ASN A 937 4.81 -11.35 7.81
C ASN A 937 4.61 -10.61 9.12
N HIS A 938 3.42 -10.72 9.70
CA HIS A 938 3.19 -10.30 11.09
C HIS A 938 3.35 -11.53 11.98
N VAL A 939 4.00 -11.36 13.13
CA VAL A 939 3.95 -12.39 14.18
C VAL A 939 2.49 -12.45 14.63
N GLU A 940 1.82 -13.58 14.42
CA GLU A 940 0.58 -13.88 15.14
C GLU A 940 0.89 -13.82 16.63
N ILE A 941 0.56 -12.71 17.28
CA ILE A 941 0.36 -12.70 18.71
C ILE A 941 -0.94 -13.48 18.89
N ILE A 942 -0.83 -14.79 19.10
CA ILE A 942 -1.95 -15.59 19.59
C ILE A 942 -2.41 -14.88 20.86
N PRO A 943 -3.62 -14.29 20.92
CA PRO A 943 -4.09 -13.70 22.16
C PRO A 943 -4.12 -14.81 23.18
N GLU A 944 -3.32 -14.65 24.24
CA GLU A 944 -3.42 -15.48 25.43
C GLU A 944 -4.90 -15.49 25.80
N ILE A 945 -5.51 -16.68 25.81
CA ILE A 945 -6.94 -16.84 26.09
C ILE A 945 -7.19 -16.18 27.44
N ILE A 946 -7.75 -14.97 27.43
CA ILE A 946 -8.30 -14.37 28.64
C ILE A 946 -9.56 -15.19 28.91
N PRO A 947 -9.61 -16.00 30.00
CA PRO A 947 -10.82 -16.73 30.31
C PRO A 947 -11.94 -15.73 30.54
N ASP A 948 -13.13 -16.04 30.01
CA ASP A 948 -14.32 -15.20 30.11
C ASP A 948 -14.52 -14.67 31.55
N PRO A 949 -14.99 -13.42 31.71
CA PRO A 949 -15.38 -12.93 33.02
C PRO A 949 -16.52 -13.82 33.54
N ILE A 950 -16.34 -14.39 34.73
CA ILE A 950 -17.32 -15.24 35.39
C ILE A 950 -18.58 -14.42 35.64
N GLU A 951 -19.59 -14.56 34.78
CA GLU A 951 -20.97 -14.17 35.09
C GLU A 951 -21.61 -15.28 35.93
N ASP A 952 -21.61 -15.07 37.25
CA ASP A 952 -22.73 -15.25 38.19
C ASP A 952 -22.22 -15.63 39.60
N PRO A 953 -22.75 -15.01 40.67
CA PRO A 953 -22.39 -15.36 42.04
C PRO A 953 -22.98 -16.73 42.40
N ILE A 954 -22.11 -17.72 42.59
CA ILE A 954 -22.47 -19.06 43.06
C ILE A 954 -23.18 -18.96 44.42
N ILE A 955 -24.47 -19.31 44.43
CA ILE A 955 -25.20 -19.66 45.65
C ILE A 955 -24.67 -21.02 46.13
N ILE A 956 -24.03 -21.03 47.29
CA ILE A 956 -23.54 -22.26 47.92
C ILE A 956 -24.73 -22.98 48.59
N ASP A 957 -25.17 -24.10 48.01
CA ASP A 957 -26.03 -25.09 48.67
C ASP A 957 -25.15 -26.13 49.40
N PRO A 958 -25.17 -26.20 50.75
CA PRO A 958 -24.30 -27.09 51.52
C PRO A 958 -24.94 -28.47 51.71
N ALA A 959 -25.11 -29.21 50.63
CA ALA A 959 -25.42 -30.64 50.71
C ALA A 959 -25.12 -31.33 49.38
N LEU A 960 -23.96 -31.99 49.26
CA LEU A 960 -23.77 -33.26 48.55
C LEU A 960 -22.33 -33.77 48.77
N GLU A 961 -22.22 -35.09 48.87
CA GLU A 961 -21.11 -35.91 49.37
C GLU A 961 -19.80 -35.81 48.55
N PRO A 962 -18.64 -36.21 49.12
CA PRO A 962 -17.33 -36.07 48.48
C PRO A 962 -17.20 -36.91 47.21
N ILE A 963 -16.79 -36.25 46.12
CA ILE A 963 -16.35 -36.85 44.86
C ILE A 963 -15.02 -37.58 45.13
N PRO A 964 -14.81 -38.83 44.67
CA PRO A 964 -13.57 -39.56 44.92
C PRO A 964 -12.39 -38.91 44.18
N ASP A 965 -11.22 -38.92 44.82
CA ASP A 965 -9.97 -38.38 44.29
C ASP A 965 -9.70 -38.86 42.84
N PRO A 966 -9.25 -37.96 41.93
CA PRO A 966 -8.85 -38.36 40.60
C PRO A 966 -7.65 -39.32 40.67
N VAL A 967 -7.79 -40.46 40.02
CA VAL A 967 -6.70 -41.40 39.76
C VAL A 967 -5.59 -40.65 39.00
N PRO A 968 -4.33 -40.66 39.45
CA PRO A 968 -3.25 -40.05 38.70
C PRO A 968 -3.04 -40.78 37.38
N ASP A 969 -3.01 -40.04 36.27
CA ASP A 969 -2.70 -40.56 34.95
C ASP A 969 -1.32 -41.25 34.92
N PRO A 970 -1.12 -42.28 34.08
CA PRO A 970 0.13 -43.01 34.03
C PRO A 970 1.27 -42.12 33.53
N ILE A 971 2.39 -42.17 34.24
CA ILE A 971 3.67 -41.56 33.86
C ILE A 971 4.05 -42.02 32.44
N PRO A 972 4.40 -41.12 31.50
CA PRO A 972 4.89 -41.51 30.19
C PRO A 972 6.20 -42.30 30.32
N VAL A 973 6.23 -43.50 29.76
CA VAL A 973 7.45 -44.30 29.60
C VAL A 973 8.32 -43.61 28.55
N PRO A 974 9.62 -43.36 28.79
CA PRO A 974 10.50 -42.81 27.78
C PRO A 974 10.73 -43.84 26.67
N ASP A 975 10.66 -43.39 25.41
CA ASP A 975 10.92 -44.21 24.23
C ASP A 975 12.31 -44.89 24.30
N PRO A 976 12.45 -46.14 23.81
CA PRO A 976 13.71 -46.85 23.85
C PRO A 976 14.74 -46.20 22.92
N ILE A 977 15.92 -45.96 23.48
CA ILE A 977 17.14 -45.54 22.77
C ILE A 977 17.38 -46.48 21.59
N VAL A 978 17.27 -45.95 20.37
CA VAL A 978 17.68 -46.65 19.14
C VAL A 978 19.21 -46.62 19.07
N ILE A 979 19.81 -47.80 19.22
CA ILE A 979 21.22 -48.07 18.99
C ILE A 979 21.44 -48.08 17.45
N PRO A 980 22.36 -47.28 16.88
CA PRO A 980 22.73 -47.44 15.48
C PRO A 980 23.55 -48.72 15.29
N ASP A 981 23.18 -49.51 14.27
CA ASP A 981 23.85 -50.73 13.84
C ASP A 981 25.31 -50.48 13.38
N PRO A 982 26.18 -51.51 13.45
CA PRO A 982 27.63 -51.36 13.42
C PRO A 982 28.19 -51.06 12.02
N ILE A 983 29.15 -50.13 12.00
CA ILE A 983 30.04 -49.83 10.87
C ILE A 983 30.91 -51.08 10.61
N PRO A 984 31.07 -51.56 9.36
CA PRO A 984 31.94 -52.69 9.06
C PRO A 984 33.43 -52.33 9.14
N ASP A 985 34.22 -53.28 9.66
CA ASP A 985 35.65 -53.19 9.97
C ASP A 985 36.57 -52.80 8.77
N PRO A 986 37.71 -52.15 9.06
CA PRO A 986 38.70 -51.71 8.08
C PRO A 986 39.71 -52.81 7.73
N VAL A 987 40.13 -52.85 6.46
CA VAL A 987 41.31 -53.63 6.04
C VAL A 987 42.59 -52.87 6.41
N LEU A 988 43.42 -53.49 7.23
CA LEU A 988 44.78 -53.09 7.64
C LEU A 988 45.84 -53.60 6.66
N ASP A 989 46.86 -52.78 6.38
CA ASP A 989 48.30 -53.08 6.59
C ASP A 989 49.20 -51.93 6.06
N PRO A 990 50.44 -51.72 6.57
CA PRO A 990 50.78 -51.64 7.98
C PRO A 990 51.66 -50.41 8.33
N ILE A 991 51.69 -50.17 9.63
CA ILE A 991 52.41 -49.16 10.40
C ILE A 991 53.91 -49.47 10.52
N ILE A 992 54.78 -48.44 10.57
CA ILE A 992 55.96 -48.42 11.46
C ILE A 992 56.04 -47.06 12.18
N VAL A 993 56.19 -47.15 13.51
CA VAL A 993 56.18 -46.11 14.57
C VAL A 993 57.66 -45.73 14.94
N PRO A 994 57.98 -44.88 15.95
CA PRO A 994 58.73 -43.61 15.78
C PRO A 994 59.91 -43.40 16.79
N VAL A 995 60.28 -42.11 16.97
CA VAL A 995 60.90 -41.42 18.16
C VAL A 995 62.45 -41.31 18.17
N PRO A 996 63.10 -40.27 18.77
CA PRO A 996 62.85 -38.82 18.95
C PRO A 996 64.05 -37.87 18.59
N ASP A 997 63.82 -36.55 18.70
CA ASP A 997 64.73 -35.38 18.85
C ASP A 997 65.95 -35.55 19.83
N PRO A 998 67.05 -34.73 19.80
CA PRO A 998 67.04 -33.23 19.92
C PRO A 998 68.19 -32.36 19.26
N ILE A 999 67.91 -31.03 19.19
CA ILE A 999 68.67 -29.72 19.06
C ILE A 999 70.21 -29.67 19.32
N PRO A 1000 71.04 -28.58 19.06
CA PRO A 1000 70.86 -27.25 18.39
C PRO A 1000 72.05 -26.68 17.52
N ASP A 1001 71.83 -25.46 16.96
CA ASP A 1001 72.71 -24.24 16.99
C ASP A 1001 73.42 -23.64 15.72
N ILE A 1002 73.36 -22.28 15.63
CA ILE A 1002 74.32 -21.26 15.08
C ILE A 1002 74.11 -20.52 13.70
N ILE A 1003 73.84 -19.20 13.82
CA ILE A 1003 74.40 -17.94 13.17
C ILE A 1003 74.50 -17.75 11.62
N SER A 1004 73.66 -16.85 11.07
CA SER A 1004 73.92 -15.54 10.37
C SER A 1004 74.91 -15.40 9.15
N PRO A 1005 75.00 -14.25 8.41
CA PRO A 1005 74.64 -14.08 6.98
C PRO A 1005 75.80 -13.60 6.04
N LEU A 1006 75.60 -13.40 4.72
CA LEU A 1006 76.14 -12.26 3.91
C LEU A 1006 75.85 -12.31 2.38
N ILE A 1007 75.29 -11.20 1.87
CA ILE A 1007 75.73 -10.33 0.74
C ILE A 1007 76.65 -10.94 -0.35
N MET A 1008 76.26 -10.85 -1.65
CA MET A 1008 77.01 -10.05 -2.65
C MET A 1008 76.25 -9.84 -3.97
N SER A 1009 76.11 -8.56 -4.32
CA SER A 1009 75.81 -7.98 -5.62
C SER A 1009 76.84 -8.33 -6.69
N TYR A 1010 76.46 -8.40 -7.97
CA TYR A 1010 77.25 -7.86 -9.09
C TYR A 1010 76.34 -7.52 -10.29
N THR A 1011 76.30 -6.24 -10.63
CA THR A 1011 75.91 -5.70 -11.94
C THR A 1011 77.16 -5.62 -12.83
N PHE A 1012 77.03 -5.81 -14.15
CA PHE A 1012 77.74 -4.98 -15.13
C PHE A 1012 77.15 -5.06 -16.55
N ASN A 1013 76.71 -3.88 -17.00
CA ASN A 1013 76.67 -3.26 -18.33
C ASN A 1013 77.01 -4.05 -19.60
N GLY A 1014 76.29 -3.69 -20.68
CA GLY A 1014 76.91 -3.63 -22.01
C GLY A 1014 75.99 -3.53 -23.22
N ASN A 1015 75.53 -2.31 -23.52
CA ASN A 1015 75.33 -1.71 -24.86
C ASN A 1015 74.64 -2.46 -26.03
N ALA A 1016 73.45 -1.95 -26.37
CA ALA A 1016 73.11 -1.21 -27.60
C ALA A 1016 73.79 -1.54 -28.95
N SER A 1017 72.98 -1.97 -29.92
CA SER A 1017 72.85 -1.41 -31.29
C SER A 1017 71.77 -2.23 -32.03
N ASP A 1018 70.56 -1.72 -32.29
CA ASP A 1018 70.16 -0.77 -33.35
C ASP A 1018 69.84 -1.45 -34.71
N VAL A 1019 68.69 -1.04 -35.26
CA VAL A 1019 68.19 -1.12 -36.66
C VAL A 1019 67.85 -2.49 -37.30
N THR A 1020 66.56 -2.73 -37.61
CA THR A 1020 65.93 -2.65 -38.96
C THR A 1020 64.59 -3.40 -39.00
N ASP A 1021 63.50 -2.63 -39.06
CA ASP A 1021 62.43 -2.67 -40.05
C ASP A 1021 62.09 -3.96 -40.84
N ASN A 1022 60.80 -4.32 -40.71
CA ASN A 1022 59.83 -4.62 -41.80
C ASN A 1022 59.74 -6.07 -42.36
N PRO A 1023 58.65 -6.44 -43.08
CA PRO A 1023 57.37 -6.88 -42.51
C PRO A 1023 56.81 -8.16 -43.19
N THR A 1024 55.50 -8.36 -43.04
CA THR A 1024 54.53 -9.09 -43.89
C THR A 1024 54.19 -10.56 -43.63
N VAL A 1025 52.95 -10.72 -43.15
CA VAL A 1025 51.83 -11.49 -43.75
C VAL A 1025 52.07 -12.98 -44.03
N ALA A 1026 51.45 -13.81 -43.21
CA ALA A 1026 50.46 -14.83 -43.60
C ALA A 1026 49.53 -15.10 -42.42
#